data_AF-A0A1Y5H659-F1
#
_entry.id   AF-A0A1Y5H659-F1
#
_cell.length_a   1.000
_cell.length_b   1.000
_cell.length_c   1.000
_cell.angle_alpha   90.00
_cell.angle_beta   90.00
_cell.angle_gamma   90.00
#
_symmetry.space_group_name_H-M   'P 1'
#
loop_
_entity.id
_entity.type
_entity.pdbx_description
1 polymer ?
#
loop_
_entity_poly.entity_id
_entity_poly.type
_entity_poly.pdbx_seq_one_letter_code
_entity_poly.pdbx_strand_id
1 'polypeptide(L)'
;MNHSFSVGQRITQYRSAISIALVALLLTGCKNVVIEEPQQDSVHPDTPAEFRIAFSDTADISNLSVQLNGEEVSALFDIVDGIAYATDDDLQAFTVSGQNILAVENPTGALPTRFIIDREGPTVFVTSVVEDSTLQMTGYVEDDIGTQSLVVNGQSVTVDEDNGFSVTLPPLNQDTAFNVVTFTATDNYERESTTRYAHPTHSKESAMLPNTLGASITDYGINYIIDTIVEPLVRSLDLTSGLRNTTLASTNGSVGYARVVLNNVTHGTPSISLDTLERSGNGAMRAAVSLPFITISVTASAGIHTIITPDIPGIDMPWPIPDIPGINIPDIPGIDINIPASPRLSNVRYETTANLSLVDNALNINLADSSLILGGLDLSAFSPLNSIFNQVNFSLETVLEDFIEDAIQNELPGLIPDIIDPLWVDTASEGETSGKLFGTDVEVSTLVTQRTSFDFGLDTNIVPLSLDGVPDVLGSLYQPAALPVLDGTTPSGESYHAAIVLSETLLNQTLLAAYYNGLTHITVSATGIELGAIDGIDELPLSSDDSILLTIIPLEPSTVGFNEIDGAMLDLSLRHMEVTVSTQSGDTITPLLSAIATLNAPLDLFFNEGKNVSTRINGIPEVELRDVALGESVSLSDGLTQALVDYLIVKAVPSLTAGFDIIPLPEFSGYRIGSPSVWTTQGDPAFLVVAGDLEEVPNP
;
A
#
# COMPACT_ATOMS: atom_id res chain seq x y z
N MET A 1 -94.68 -25.76 -5.74
CA MET A 1 -94.69 -26.62 -4.54
C MET A 1 -93.46 -27.51 -4.60
N ASN A 2 -92.53 -27.57 -3.66
CA ASN A 2 -92.30 -26.83 -2.42
C ASN A 2 -90.80 -26.98 -2.06
N HIS A 3 -90.23 -25.90 -1.53
CA HIS A 3 -88.92 -25.83 -0.87
C HIS A 3 -88.89 -26.60 0.46
N SER A 4 -87.70 -27.11 0.87
CA SER A 4 -87.23 -27.26 2.26
C SER A 4 -85.80 -27.83 2.25
N PHE A 5 -84.75 -27.00 2.33
CA PHE A 5 -83.99 -26.54 3.52
C PHE A 5 -82.96 -27.52 4.10
N SER A 6 -81.69 -27.18 3.88
CA SER A 6 -80.49 -27.67 4.56
C SER A 6 -80.29 -26.91 5.88
N VAL A 7 -80.24 -27.61 7.02
CA VAL A 7 -79.94 -26.99 8.33
C VAL A 7 -78.86 -27.76 9.13
N GLY A 8 -78.35 -28.89 8.65
CA GLY A 8 -77.48 -29.77 9.44
C GLY A 8 -75.98 -29.45 9.48
N GLN A 9 -75.40 -28.80 8.47
CA GLN A 9 -73.93 -28.68 8.34
C GLN A 9 -73.33 -27.31 8.66
N ARG A 10 -74.16 -26.27 8.87
CA ARG A 10 -73.65 -24.94 9.26
C ARG A 10 -73.40 -24.80 10.76
N ILE A 11 -74.04 -25.61 11.62
CA ILE A 11 -74.03 -25.36 13.08
C ILE A 11 -72.70 -25.76 13.75
N THR A 12 -71.89 -26.64 13.15
CA THR A 12 -70.60 -27.07 13.71
C THR A 12 -69.42 -26.15 13.33
N GLN A 13 -69.45 -25.56 12.13
CA GLN A 13 -68.41 -24.61 11.68
C GLN A 13 -68.47 -23.26 12.42
N TYR A 14 -69.66 -22.78 12.79
CA TYR A 14 -69.78 -21.53 13.54
C TYR A 14 -69.36 -21.67 15.02
N ARG A 15 -69.42 -22.86 15.63
CA ARG A 15 -68.96 -23.05 17.01
C ARG A 15 -67.43 -23.09 17.14
N SER A 16 -66.69 -23.66 16.18
CA SER A 16 -65.22 -23.62 16.19
C SER A 16 -64.63 -22.27 15.74
N ALA A 17 -65.24 -21.58 14.78
CA ALA A 17 -64.78 -20.24 14.39
C ALA A 17 -65.05 -19.20 15.49
N ILE A 18 -66.19 -19.31 16.20
CA ILE A 18 -66.45 -18.46 17.37
C ILE A 18 -65.54 -18.86 18.54
N SER A 19 -65.23 -20.13 18.77
CA SER A 19 -64.28 -20.51 19.85
C SER A 19 -62.82 -20.11 19.55
N ILE A 20 -62.36 -20.13 18.29
CA ILE A 20 -61.01 -19.66 17.92
C ILE A 20 -60.97 -18.13 17.90
N ALA A 21 -62.02 -17.45 17.43
CA ALA A 21 -62.13 -15.99 17.52
C ALA A 21 -62.28 -15.50 18.97
N LEU A 22 -62.99 -16.23 19.84
CA LEU A 22 -63.14 -15.90 21.26
C LEU A 22 -61.87 -16.23 22.06
N VAL A 23 -61.11 -17.27 21.71
CA VAL A 23 -59.78 -17.54 22.30
C VAL A 23 -58.73 -16.56 21.80
N ALA A 24 -58.80 -16.10 20.54
CA ALA A 24 -57.96 -15.00 20.02
C ALA A 24 -58.33 -13.63 20.65
N LEU A 25 -59.62 -13.36 20.91
CA LEU A 25 -60.09 -12.18 21.66
C LEU A 25 -59.89 -12.27 23.18
N LEU A 26 -59.66 -13.48 23.73
CA LEU A 26 -59.35 -13.70 25.15
C LEU A 26 -57.84 -13.83 25.41
N LEU A 27 -57.01 -13.93 24.37
CA LEU A 27 -55.54 -13.91 24.44
C LEU A 27 -54.93 -12.54 24.09
N THR A 28 -55.73 -11.56 23.65
CA THR A 28 -55.37 -10.14 23.80
C THR A 28 -55.49 -9.76 25.27
N GLY A 29 -54.56 -10.26 26.10
CA GLY A 29 -54.27 -9.60 27.36
C GLY A 29 -53.95 -8.13 27.03
N CYS A 30 -54.60 -7.19 27.71
CA CYS A 30 -54.31 -5.76 27.55
C CYS A 30 -52.81 -5.55 27.80
N LYS A 31 -52.01 -5.45 26.73
CA LYS A 31 -50.63 -5.01 26.85
C LYS A 31 -50.69 -3.56 27.33
N ASN A 32 -50.02 -3.27 28.43
CA ASN A 32 -50.01 -1.91 28.99
C ASN A 32 -49.32 -0.91 28.06
N VAL A 33 -48.44 -1.41 27.18
CA VAL A 33 -47.64 -0.66 26.23
C VAL A 33 -47.56 -1.44 24.91
N VAL A 34 -47.66 -0.73 23.79
CA VAL A 34 -47.47 -1.27 22.44
C VAL A 34 -46.59 -0.29 21.65
N ILE A 35 -45.50 -0.79 21.07
CA ILE A 35 -44.76 -0.07 20.05
C ILE A 35 -45.56 -0.21 18.75
N GLU A 36 -46.09 0.89 18.23
CA GLU A 36 -46.87 0.92 16.99
C GLU A 36 -45.99 1.11 15.77
N GLU A 37 -45.01 2.02 15.88
CA GLU A 37 -44.02 2.29 14.83
C GLU A 37 -42.63 2.49 15.46
N PRO A 38 -41.55 1.98 14.85
CA PRO A 38 -41.57 1.06 13.71
C PRO A 38 -42.20 -0.30 14.07
N GLN A 39 -42.76 -0.98 13.06
CA GLN A 39 -43.34 -2.31 13.23
C GLN A 39 -42.26 -3.39 13.39
N GLN A 40 -42.62 -4.48 14.08
CA GLN A 40 -41.74 -5.64 14.22
C GLN A 40 -41.32 -6.18 12.85
N ASP A 41 -40.01 -6.34 12.67
CA ASP A 41 -39.32 -6.79 11.45
C ASP A 41 -39.61 -5.93 10.21
N SER A 42 -39.94 -4.65 10.40
CA SER A 42 -40.06 -3.70 9.28
C SER A 42 -38.69 -3.25 8.78
N VAL A 43 -38.59 -3.03 7.48
CA VAL A 43 -37.38 -2.55 6.79
C VAL A 43 -37.65 -1.13 6.28
N HIS A 44 -36.70 -0.22 6.45
CA HIS A 44 -36.84 1.20 6.12
C HIS A 44 -35.60 1.70 5.36
N PRO A 45 -35.72 2.65 4.40
CA PRO A 45 -34.58 3.15 3.62
C PRO A 45 -33.69 4.13 4.39
N ASP A 46 -34.20 4.63 5.52
CA ASP A 46 -33.54 5.53 6.46
C ASP A 46 -34.26 5.42 7.82
N THR A 47 -33.85 6.23 8.79
CA THR A 47 -34.53 6.38 10.09
C THR A 47 -36.04 6.54 9.87
N PRO A 48 -36.88 5.71 10.50
CA PRO A 48 -38.32 5.82 10.40
C PRO A 48 -38.80 7.25 10.70
N ALA A 49 -39.68 7.77 9.84
CA ALA A 49 -40.21 9.13 9.97
C ALA A 49 -40.98 9.37 11.29
N GLU A 50 -41.51 8.30 11.88
CA GLU A 50 -42.16 8.35 13.19
C GLU A 50 -41.82 7.13 14.06
N PHE A 51 -41.60 7.39 15.33
CA PHE A 51 -41.53 6.39 16.39
C PHE A 51 -42.71 6.60 17.32
N ARG A 52 -43.55 5.59 17.50
CA ARG A 52 -44.82 5.71 18.23
C ARG A 52 -45.00 4.58 19.21
N ILE A 53 -45.23 4.96 20.47
CA ILE A 53 -45.48 4.05 21.58
C ILE A 53 -46.82 4.41 22.19
N ALA A 54 -47.80 3.50 22.07
CA ALA A 54 -49.12 3.66 22.65
C ALA A 54 -49.18 3.05 24.05
N PHE A 55 -49.72 3.81 25.00
CA PHE A 55 -49.92 3.38 26.38
C PHE A 55 -51.41 3.14 26.66
N SER A 56 -51.70 2.11 27.47
CA SER A 56 -53.05 1.91 28.00
C SER A 56 -53.41 3.00 29.03
N ASP A 57 -54.69 3.28 29.22
CA ASP A 57 -55.20 4.22 30.25
C ASP A 57 -54.74 3.89 31.69
N THR A 58 -54.26 2.66 31.91
CA THR A 58 -53.78 2.15 33.21
C THR A 58 -52.26 2.13 33.35
N ALA A 59 -51.51 2.52 32.31
CA ALA A 59 -50.05 2.52 32.34
C ALA A 59 -49.51 3.72 33.15
N ASP A 60 -48.53 3.46 34.02
CA ASP A 60 -47.80 4.52 34.72
C ASP A 60 -46.64 5.02 33.85
N ILE A 61 -46.86 6.19 33.24
CA ILE A 61 -45.90 6.86 32.36
C ILE A 61 -45.00 7.86 33.09
N SER A 62 -45.11 7.99 34.42
CA SER A 62 -44.36 9.00 35.18
C SER A 62 -42.84 8.79 35.18
N ASN A 63 -42.40 7.55 34.92
CA ASN A 63 -41.00 7.15 34.75
C ASN A 63 -40.84 6.39 33.42
N LEU A 64 -41.27 6.99 32.30
CA LEU A 64 -41.07 6.42 30.97
C LEU A 64 -39.58 6.15 30.74
N SER A 65 -39.24 4.90 30.40
CA SER A 65 -37.90 4.51 29.98
C SER A 65 -37.97 3.76 28.65
N VAL A 66 -37.41 4.38 27.62
CA VAL A 66 -37.34 3.88 26.25
C VAL A 66 -35.87 3.80 25.87
N GLN A 67 -35.47 2.66 25.33
CA GLN A 67 -34.13 2.44 24.80
C GLN A 67 -34.19 2.16 23.30
N LEU A 68 -33.23 2.70 22.57
CA LEU A 68 -32.96 2.39 21.17
C LEU A 68 -31.52 1.90 21.08
N ASN A 69 -31.33 0.66 20.62
CA ASN A 69 -30.01 0.01 20.55
C ASN A 69 -29.27 -0.01 21.90
N GLY A 70 -30.02 -0.09 23.01
CA GLY A 70 -29.49 -0.08 24.37
C GLY A 70 -29.21 1.31 24.95
N GLU A 71 -29.30 2.37 24.15
CA GLU A 71 -29.14 3.75 24.59
C GLU A 71 -30.47 4.34 25.04
N GLU A 72 -30.47 5.08 26.16
CA GLU A 72 -31.70 5.67 26.71
C GLU A 72 -32.13 6.93 25.96
N VAL A 73 -33.28 6.85 25.29
CA VAL A 73 -33.83 7.89 24.41
C VAL A 73 -35.14 8.50 24.94
N SER A 74 -35.53 8.16 26.17
CA SER A 74 -36.79 8.58 26.82
C SER A 74 -37.10 10.08 26.72
N ALA A 75 -36.07 10.92 26.83
CA ALA A 75 -36.21 12.39 26.82
C ALA A 75 -36.53 12.98 25.44
N LEU A 76 -36.40 12.18 24.38
CA LEU A 76 -36.64 12.56 22.99
C LEU A 76 -38.09 12.26 22.55
N PHE A 77 -38.87 11.59 23.41
CA PHE A 77 -40.26 11.30 23.16
C PHE A 77 -41.17 12.35 23.81
N ASP A 78 -42.01 12.97 22.98
CA ASP A 78 -43.09 13.83 23.42
C ASP A 78 -44.36 13.00 23.68
N ILE A 79 -44.98 13.18 24.85
CA ILE A 79 -46.19 12.45 25.22
C ILE A 79 -47.43 13.31 24.96
N VAL A 80 -48.28 12.86 24.04
CA VAL A 80 -49.56 13.50 23.70
C VAL A 80 -50.66 12.46 23.73
N ASP A 81 -51.71 12.71 24.52
CA ASP A 81 -52.92 11.88 24.58
C ASP A 81 -52.67 10.37 24.78
N GLY A 82 -51.68 10.01 25.61
CA GLY A 82 -51.35 8.61 25.92
C GLY A 82 -50.51 7.91 24.84
N ILE A 83 -49.94 8.67 23.91
CA ILE A 83 -48.99 8.19 22.90
C ILE A 83 -47.69 8.97 23.09
N ALA A 84 -46.57 8.27 23.19
CA ALA A 84 -45.25 8.87 23.04
C ALA A 84 -44.88 8.88 21.55
N TYR A 85 -44.51 10.04 21.03
CA TYR A 85 -44.02 10.20 19.66
C TYR A 85 -42.61 10.79 19.67
N ALA A 86 -41.78 10.32 18.74
CA ALA A 86 -40.51 10.96 18.38
C ALA A 86 -40.38 10.93 16.84
N THR A 87 -39.61 11.87 16.30
CA THR A 87 -39.39 11.99 14.86
C THR A 87 -38.02 11.43 14.46
N ASP A 88 -37.79 11.32 13.16
CA ASP A 88 -36.48 10.97 12.61
C ASP A 88 -35.40 11.94 13.06
N ASP A 89 -35.65 13.26 13.04
CA ASP A 89 -34.72 14.30 13.51
C ASP A 89 -34.28 14.08 14.97
N ASP A 90 -35.17 13.54 15.81
CA ASP A 90 -34.87 13.30 17.23
C ASP A 90 -34.00 12.05 17.45
N LEU A 91 -34.20 11.01 16.63
CA LEU A 91 -33.65 9.67 16.87
C LEU A 91 -32.58 9.22 15.87
N GLN A 92 -32.34 9.97 14.79
CA GLN A 92 -31.37 9.61 13.73
C GLN A 92 -29.96 9.35 14.27
N ALA A 93 -29.53 10.05 15.31
CA ALA A 93 -28.20 9.86 15.91
C ALA A 93 -28.06 8.54 16.70
N PHE A 94 -29.17 7.84 16.96
CA PHE A 94 -29.23 6.60 17.73
C PHE A 94 -29.56 5.38 16.86
N THR A 95 -29.83 5.60 15.57
CA THR A 95 -30.07 4.54 14.60
C THR A 95 -28.80 4.18 13.83
N VAL A 96 -28.66 2.92 13.50
CA VAL A 96 -27.56 2.37 12.69
C VAL A 96 -28.09 1.78 11.40
N SER A 97 -27.24 1.67 10.36
CA SER A 97 -27.56 0.81 9.21
C SER A 97 -27.66 -0.64 9.68
N GLY A 98 -28.56 -1.42 9.11
CA GLY A 98 -28.87 -2.79 9.53
C GLY A 98 -29.86 -2.85 10.71
N GLN A 99 -29.67 -3.81 11.60
CA GLN A 99 -30.64 -4.14 12.65
C GLN A 99 -30.66 -3.11 13.78
N ASN A 100 -31.86 -2.64 14.12
CA ASN A 100 -32.14 -1.74 15.23
C ASN A 100 -33.18 -2.36 16.17
N ILE A 101 -33.09 -2.05 17.46
CA ILE A 101 -34.01 -2.55 18.49
C ILE A 101 -34.54 -1.39 19.33
N LEU A 102 -35.86 -1.19 19.29
CA LEU A 102 -36.58 -0.29 20.19
C LEU A 102 -37.19 -1.08 21.34
N ALA A 103 -36.87 -0.72 22.57
CA ALA A 103 -37.39 -1.36 23.78
C ALA A 103 -38.03 -0.34 24.72
N VAL A 104 -39.12 -0.73 25.39
CA VAL A 104 -39.72 0.05 26.48
C VAL A 104 -39.52 -0.73 27.77
N GLU A 105 -38.62 -0.25 28.61
CA GLU A 105 -38.35 -0.87 29.92
C GLU A 105 -39.43 -0.53 30.93
N ASN A 106 -39.91 0.72 30.92
CA ASN A 106 -40.96 1.20 31.80
C ASN A 106 -41.94 2.12 31.06
N PRO A 107 -43.26 1.91 31.17
CA PRO A 107 -43.93 0.82 31.87
C PRO A 107 -43.70 -0.55 31.20
N THR A 108 -43.61 -1.62 32.01
CA THR A 108 -43.33 -2.98 31.51
C THR A 108 -44.51 -3.56 30.72
N GLY A 109 -44.20 -4.35 29.69
CA GLY A 109 -45.20 -5.14 28.94
C GLY A 109 -45.15 -5.01 27.42
N ALA A 110 -44.33 -4.10 26.88
CA ALA A 110 -43.95 -4.14 25.47
C ALA A 110 -42.95 -5.28 25.23
N LEU A 111 -43.07 -5.95 24.09
CA LEU A 111 -41.95 -6.73 23.57
C LEU A 111 -41.03 -5.75 22.84
N PRO A 112 -39.70 -5.90 22.91
CA PRO A 112 -38.79 -5.13 22.07
C PRO A 112 -39.18 -5.28 20.61
N THR A 113 -39.22 -4.16 19.88
CA THR A 113 -39.46 -4.14 18.44
C THR A 113 -38.14 -4.10 17.71
N ARG A 114 -37.86 -5.15 16.94
CA ARG A 114 -36.74 -5.15 15.99
C ARG A 114 -37.21 -4.55 14.66
N PHE A 115 -36.38 -3.74 14.03
CA PHE A 115 -36.59 -3.22 12.68
C PHE A 115 -35.23 -3.02 12.00
N ILE A 116 -35.22 -2.91 10.68
CA ILE A 116 -34.00 -2.80 9.87
C ILE A 116 -34.02 -1.44 9.16
N ILE A 117 -32.86 -0.77 9.15
CA ILE A 117 -32.64 0.41 8.31
C ILE A 117 -31.63 0.01 7.24
N ASP A 118 -32.06 -0.01 6.00
CA ASP A 118 -31.22 -0.38 4.87
C ASP A 118 -30.76 0.88 4.11
N ARG A 119 -29.49 1.24 4.33
CA ARG A 119 -28.82 2.35 3.64
C ARG A 119 -27.81 1.87 2.61
N GLU A 120 -27.60 0.56 2.51
CA GLU A 120 -26.56 -0.06 1.69
C GLU A 120 -27.18 -0.68 0.44
N GLY A 121 -26.35 -1.03 -0.54
CA GLY A 121 -26.82 -1.72 -1.74
C GLY A 121 -26.66 -3.24 -1.60
N PRO A 122 -27.25 -4.03 -2.51
CA PRO A 122 -27.20 -5.49 -2.42
C PRO A 122 -25.78 -6.03 -2.49
N THR A 123 -25.43 -7.05 -1.72
CA THR A 123 -24.11 -7.69 -1.81
C THR A 123 -24.16 -8.90 -2.72
N VAL A 124 -23.21 -9.01 -3.65
CA VAL A 124 -23.12 -10.15 -4.59
C VAL A 124 -22.10 -11.16 -4.11
N PHE A 125 -22.51 -12.43 -4.06
CA PHE A 125 -21.69 -13.56 -3.64
C PHE A 125 -21.48 -14.50 -4.82
N VAL A 126 -20.23 -14.84 -5.13
CA VAL A 126 -19.89 -15.77 -6.21
C VAL A 126 -19.51 -17.11 -5.60
N THR A 127 -20.32 -18.15 -5.85
CA THR A 127 -20.15 -19.48 -5.22
C THR A 127 -19.47 -20.49 -6.13
N SER A 128 -19.48 -20.27 -7.45
CA SER A 128 -18.75 -21.13 -8.38
C SER A 128 -18.33 -20.36 -9.62
N VAL A 129 -17.10 -20.64 -10.05
CA VAL A 129 -16.54 -20.14 -11.29
C VAL A 129 -16.05 -21.33 -12.12
N VAL A 130 -16.51 -21.40 -13.35
CA VAL A 130 -16.07 -22.40 -14.32
C VAL A 130 -15.59 -21.66 -15.56
N GLU A 131 -14.29 -21.75 -15.81
CA GLU A 131 -13.67 -21.17 -16.99
C GLU A 131 -13.26 -22.26 -17.97
N ASP A 132 -13.80 -22.19 -19.19
CA ASP A 132 -13.46 -23.07 -20.31
C ASP A 132 -13.18 -22.29 -21.60
N SER A 133 -14.19 -22.09 -22.46
CA SER A 133 -14.15 -21.15 -23.58
C SER A 133 -14.90 -19.85 -23.28
N THR A 134 -15.66 -19.88 -22.19
CA THR A 134 -16.47 -18.79 -21.64
C THR A 134 -16.26 -18.76 -20.14
N LEU A 135 -16.48 -17.60 -19.51
CA LEU A 135 -16.47 -17.51 -18.06
C LEU A 135 -17.91 -17.72 -17.56
N GLN A 136 -18.15 -18.86 -16.90
CA GLN A 136 -19.43 -19.16 -16.26
C GLN A 136 -19.34 -18.90 -14.76
N MET A 137 -20.32 -18.18 -14.23
CA MET A 137 -20.39 -17.83 -12.82
C MET A 137 -21.77 -18.14 -12.27
N THR A 138 -21.80 -18.70 -11.08
CA THR A 138 -23.03 -18.84 -10.28
C THR A 138 -22.83 -18.24 -8.91
N GLY A 139 -23.91 -17.77 -8.32
CA GLY A 139 -23.87 -17.09 -7.04
C GLY A 139 -25.25 -16.72 -6.56
N TYR A 140 -25.31 -15.86 -5.56
CA TYR A 140 -26.55 -15.26 -5.08
C TYR A 140 -26.32 -13.79 -4.73
N VAL A 141 -27.40 -13.04 -4.63
CA VAL A 141 -27.38 -11.64 -4.17
C VAL A 141 -28.09 -11.58 -2.83
N GLU A 142 -27.54 -10.85 -1.89
CA GLU A 142 -28.14 -10.66 -0.58
C GLU A 142 -28.47 -9.21 -0.35
N ASP A 143 -29.67 -8.98 0.18
CA ASP A 143 -30.20 -7.65 0.46
C ASP A 143 -31.40 -7.79 1.40
N ASP A 144 -31.54 -6.89 2.37
CA ASP A 144 -32.63 -6.95 3.35
C ASP A 144 -33.99 -6.61 2.74
N ILE A 145 -34.02 -5.81 1.67
CA ILE A 145 -35.26 -5.47 0.96
C ILE A 145 -35.43 -6.21 -0.38
N GLY A 146 -34.42 -6.93 -0.81
CA GLY A 146 -34.39 -7.71 -2.03
C GLY A 146 -33.88 -6.92 -3.24
N THR A 147 -33.31 -7.66 -4.17
CA THR A 147 -32.64 -7.11 -5.35
C THR A 147 -33.62 -6.73 -6.46
N GLN A 148 -33.55 -5.49 -6.92
CA GLN A 148 -34.28 -5.01 -8.09
C GLN A 148 -33.59 -5.42 -9.40
N SER A 149 -32.26 -5.27 -9.47
CA SER A 149 -31.50 -5.61 -10.67
C SER A 149 -30.07 -6.05 -10.38
N LEU A 150 -29.55 -6.93 -11.22
CA LEU A 150 -28.14 -7.32 -11.25
C LEU A 150 -27.60 -7.12 -12.67
N VAL A 151 -26.46 -6.46 -12.78
CA VAL A 151 -25.75 -6.23 -14.04
C VAL A 151 -24.31 -6.72 -13.88
N VAL A 152 -23.85 -7.55 -14.82
CA VAL A 152 -22.49 -8.08 -14.84
C VAL A 152 -21.81 -7.65 -16.14
N ASN A 153 -20.73 -6.87 -16.05
CA ASN A 153 -20.03 -6.28 -17.20
C ASN A 153 -20.97 -5.56 -18.19
N GLY A 154 -21.97 -4.86 -17.66
CA GLY A 154 -22.98 -4.15 -18.46
C GLY A 154 -24.10 -5.03 -19.03
N GLN A 155 -24.06 -6.35 -18.81
CA GLN A 155 -25.12 -7.29 -19.19
C GLN A 155 -26.07 -7.52 -18.01
N SER A 156 -27.37 -7.30 -18.20
CA SER A 156 -28.37 -7.63 -17.18
C SER A 156 -28.46 -9.14 -16.96
N VAL A 157 -28.46 -9.55 -15.68
CA VAL A 157 -28.56 -10.92 -15.21
C VAL A 157 -29.86 -11.08 -14.44
N THR A 158 -30.55 -12.19 -14.66
CA THR A 158 -31.77 -12.53 -13.92
C THR A 158 -31.39 -13.15 -12.59
N VAL A 159 -31.96 -12.61 -11.51
CA VAL A 159 -31.94 -13.18 -10.17
C VAL A 159 -33.22 -14.02 -9.99
N ASP A 160 -33.09 -15.24 -9.48
CA ASP A 160 -34.21 -16.17 -9.27
C ASP A 160 -34.96 -15.91 -7.94
N GLU A 161 -35.95 -16.74 -7.64
CA GLU A 161 -36.80 -16.60 -6.43
C GLU A 161 -36.04 -16.85 -5.12
N ASP A 162 -34.90 -17.56 -5.17
CA ASP A 162 -34.03 -17.86 -4.04
C ASP A 162 -32.83 -16.88 -3.99
N ASN A 163 -32.94 -15.73 -4.68
CA ASN A 163 -31.89 -14.75 -4.90
C ASN A 163 -30.63 -15.26 -5.63
N GLY A 164 -30.71 -16.44 -6.26
CA GLY A 164 -29.62 -17.03 -7.03
C GLY A 164 -29.44 -16.38 -8.40
N PHE A 165 -28.22 -16.41 -8.94
CA PHE A 165 -27.94 -16.02 -10.31
C PHE A 165 -27.01 -17.00 -11.01
N SER A 166 -27.11 -17.04 -12.34
CA SER A 166 -26.16 -17.73 -13.22
C SER A 166 -25.94 -16.88 -14.46
N VAL A 167 -24.67 -16.63 -14.78
CA VAL A 167 -24.27 -15.81 -15.94
C VAL A 167 -23.13 -16.48 -16.69
N THR A 168 -23.15 -16.35 -18.02
CA THR A 168 -22.06 -16.75 -18.89
C THR A 168 -21.58 -15.54 -19.67
N LEU A 169 -20.32 -15.17 -19.46
CA LEU A 169 -19.68 -14.07 -20.15
C LEU A 169 -18.95 -14.57 -21.41
N PRO A 170 -18.84 -13.72 -22.46
CA PRO A 170 -18.02 -14.03 -23.62
C PRO A 170 -16.55 -14.25 -23.23
N PRO A 171 -15.73 -14.83 -24.13
CA PRO A 171 -14.30 -15.01 -23.88
C PRO A 171 -13.66 -13.68 -23.48
N LEU A 172 -12.90 -13.72 -22.40
CA LEU A 172 -12.20 -12.56 -21.86
C LEU A 172 -11.03 -12.15 -22.77
N ASN A 173 -10.60 -10.88 -22.67
CA ASN A 173 -9.52 -10.37 -23.49
C ASN A 173 -8.21 -11.08 -23.14
N GLN A 174 -7.60 -11.70 -24.14
CA GLN A 174 -6.37 -12.50 -23.99
C GLN A 174 -5.08 -11.68 -24.16
N ASP A 175 -5.19 -10.39 -24.50
CA ASP A 175 -4.02 -9.52 -24.72
C ASP A 175 -3.62 -8.75 -23.44
N THR A 176 -4.31 -8.97 -22.31
CA THR A 176 -4.06 -8.30 -21.03
C THR A 176 -3.77 -9.31 -19.93
N ALA A 177 -2.97 -8.93 -18.92
CA ALA A 177 -2.65 -9.81 -17.79
C ALA A 177 -3.90 -10.25 -16.99
N PHE A 178 -4.89 -9.36 -16.91
CA PHE A 178 -6.17 -9.61 -16.23
C PHE A 178 -7.34 -8.94 -16.98
N ASN A 179 -8.55 -9.32 -16.61
CA ASN A 179 -9.81 -8.70 -17.01
C ASN A 179 -10.57 -8.25 -15.76
N VAL A 180 -11.27 -7.12 -15.83
CA VAL A 180 -12.12 -6.65 -14.74
C VAL A 180 -13.53 -7.19 -14.93
N VAL A 181 -14.02 -7.95 -13.95
CA VAL A 181 -15.42 -8.38 -13.87
C VAL A 181 -16.14 -7.50 -12.87
N THR A 182 -17.10 -6.71 -13.34
CA THR A 182 -17.87 -5.76 -12.54
C THR A 182 -19.29 -6.26 -12.34
N PHE A 183 -19.71 -6.34 -11.07
CA PHE A 183 -21.08 -6.52 -10.67
C PHE A 183 -21.63 -5.18 -10.21
N THR A 184 -22.80 -4.82 -10.69
CA THR A 184 -23.58 -3.68 -10.22
C THR A 184 -24.95 -4.21 -9.84
N ALA A 185 -25.30 -4.13 -8.56
CA ALA A 185 -26.58 -4.56 -8.05
C ALA A 185 -27.35 -3.35 -7.51
N THR A 186 -28.66 -3.36 -7.70
CA THR A 186 -29.56 -2.32 -7.20
C THR A 186 -30.67 -2.97 -6.41
N ASP A 187 -30.96 -2.46 -5.22
CA ASP A 187 -32.04 -2.92 -4.36
C ASP A 187 -33.40 -2.33 -4.77
N ASN A 188 -34.44 -2.66 -4.01
CA ASN A 188 -35.79 -2.10 -4.20
C ASN A 188 -35.94 -0.64 -3.71
N TYR A 189 -34.96 -0.08 -3.01
CA TYR A 189 -34.87 1.33 -2.61
C TYR A 189 -33.97 2.18 -3.52
N GLU A 190 -33.53 1.64 -4.65
CA GLU A 190 -32.63 2.30 -5.61
C GLU A 190 -31.21 2.57 -5.05
N ARG A 191 -30.79 1.87 -3.99
CA ARG A 191 -29.40 1.81 -3.52
C ARG A 191 -28.61 0.93 -4.46
N GLU A 192 -27.44 1.41 -4.88
CA GLU A 192 -26.55 0.70 -5.78
C GLU A 192 -25.28 0.27 -5.04
N SER A 193 -24.86 -0.97 -5.26
CA SER A 193 -23.53 -1.46 -4.90
C SER A 193 -22.77 -1.81 -6.18
N THR A 194 -21.45 -1.64 -6.15
CA THR A 194 -20.58 -2.08 -7.23
C THR A 194 -19.40 -2.86 -6.67
N THR A 195 -19.23 -4.10 -7.15
CA THR A 195 -18.11 -4.98 -6.78
C THR A 195 -17.32 -5.32 -8.02
N ARG A 196 -15.99 -5.25 -7.94
CA ARG A 196 -15.10 -5.51 -9.06
C ARG A 196 -14.08 -6.57 -8.68
N TYR A 197 -13.88 -7.54 -9.56
CA TYR A 197 -12.86 -8.57 -9.43
C TYR A 197 -11.84 -8.44 -10.56
N ALA A 198 -10.56 -8.56 -10.21
CA ALA A 198 -9.51 -8.76 -11.20
C ALA A 198 -9.38 -10.25 -11.49
N HIS A 199 -9.98 -10.67 -12.60
CA HIS A 199 -9.92 -12.05 -13.06
C HIS A 199 -8.66 -12.26 -13.91
N PRO A 200 -7.76 -13.19 -13.54
CA PRO A 200 -6.53 -13.43 -14.28
C PRO A 200 -6.81 -14.05 -15.66
N THR A 201 -6.04 -13.66 -16.67
CA THR A 201 -6.30 -14.09 -18.07
C THR A 201 -5.59 -15.38 -18.45
N HIS A 202 -4.41 -15.62 -17.89
CA HIS A 202 -3.49 -16.69 -18.31
C HIS A 202 -3.22 -17.74 -17.23
N SER A 203 -3.44 -17.39 -15.97
CA SER A 203 -3.46 -18.31 -14.83
C SER A 203 -4.84 -18.21 -14.19
N LYS A 204 -5.26 -19.21 -13.41
CA LYS A 204 -6.50 -19.10 -12.62
C LYS A 204 -6.25 -18.46 -11.26
N GLU A 205 -4.98 -18.35 -10.88
CA GLU A 205 -4.55 -18.14 -9.51
C GLU A 205 -4.17 -16.69 -9.20
N SER A 206 -3.61 -15.94 -10.16
CA SER A 206 -3.28 -14.52 -9.99
C SER A 206 -2.88 -13.83 -11.30
N ALA A 207 -2.78 -12.50 -11.28
CA ALA A 207 -2.31 -11.68 -12.39
C ALA A 207 -1.59 -10.44 -11.90
N MET A 208 -0.73 -9.87 -12.75
CA MET A 208 -0.10 -8.56 -12.51
C MET A 208 -1.16 -7.45 -12.48
N LEU A 209 -1.27 -6.76 -11.34
CA LEU A 209 -2.22 -5.69 -11.12
C LEU A 209 -1.52 -4.33 -11.03
N PRO A 210 -2.08 -3.28 -11.65
CA PRO A 210 -1.41 -1.99 -11.74
C PRO A 210 -1.57 -1.14 -10.49
N ASN A 211 -0.57 -0.32 -10.19
CA ASN A 211 -0.59 0.69 -9.12
C ASN A 211 -0.99 0.15 -7.74
N THR A 212 -0.60 -1.09 -7.44
CA THR A 212 -0.97 -1.77 -6.21
C THR A 212 -0.04 -1.42 -5.05
N LEU A 213 1.19 -1.00 -5.36
CA LEU A 213 2.24 -0.64 -4.43
C LEU A 213 2.92 0.67 -4.89
N GLY A 214 3.17 1.59 -3.96
CA GLY A 214 3.96 2.79 -4.20
C GLY A 214 5.21 2.81 -3.33
N ALA A 215 6.29 3.36 -3.86
CA ALA A 215 7.50 3.62 -3.08
C ALA A 215 7.94 5.07 -3.31
N SER A 216 8.36 5.77 -2.26
CA SER A 216 8.74 7.16 -2.30
C SER A 216 9.99 7.41 -1.46
N ILE A 217 10.93 8.19 -1.99
CA ILE A 217 12.02 8.79 -1.22
C ILE A 217 11.80 10.29 -1.18
N THR A 218 11.82 10.86 0.02
CA THR A 218 11.62 12.29 0.26
C THR A 218 12.92 13.05 0.09
N ASP A 219 12.85 14.38 0.13
CA ASP A 219 14.01 15.25 0.20
C ASP A 219 14.89 14.97 1.44
N TYR A 220 14.29 14.62 2.57
CA TYR A 220 15.04 14.15 3.75
C TYR A 220 15.82 12.87 3.45
N GLY A 221 15.21 11.90 2.77
CA GLY A 221 15.87 10.65 2.39
C GLY A 221 16.98 10.84 1.36
N ILE A 222 16.74 11.70 0.35
CA ILE A 222 17.76 12.07 -0.64
C ILE A 222 18.97 12.72 0.04
N ASN A 223 18.74 13.67 0.97
CA ASN A 223 19.81 14.32 1.72
C ASN A 223 20.56 13.31 2.62
N TYR A 224 19.85 12.38 3.26
CA TYR A 224 20.47 11.32 4.05
C TYR A 224 21.41 10.43 3.20
N ILE A 225 20.96 10.02 2.02
CA ILE A 225 21.75 9.23 1.06
C ILE A 225 22.97 10.02 0.58
N ILE A 226 22.80 11.33 0.31
CA ILE A 226 23.91 12.22 -0.03
C ILE A 226 24.99 12.20 1.05
N ASP A 227 24.59 12.42 2.31
CA ASP A 227 25.51 12.55 3.43
C ASP A 227 26.22 11.22 3.74
N THR A 228 25.51 10.10 3.59
CA THR A 228 25.96 8.78 4.05
C THR A 228 26.74 8.00 2.97
N ILE A 229 26.31 8.09 1.71
CA ILE A 229 26.84 7.28 0.60
C ILE A 229 27.67 8.13 -0.35
N VAL A 230 27.09 9.25 -0.78
CA VAL A 230 27.61 10.01 -1.92
C VAL A 230 28.83 10.83 -1.54
N GLU A 231 28.80 11.51 -0.39
CA GLU A 231 29.96 12.29 0.06
C GLU A 231 31.25 11.45 0.15
N PRO A 232 31.24 10.23 0.73
CA PRO A 232 32.39 9.31 0.66
C PRO A 232 32.85 8.98 -0.78
N LEU A 233 31.92 8.67 -1.69
CA LEU A 233 32.23 8.35 -3.09
C LEU A 233 32.96 9.52 -3.77
N VAL A 234 32.40 10.73 -3.69
CA VAL A 234 33.01 11.92 -4.32
C VAL A 234 34.32 12.32 -3.63
N ARG A 235 34.48 12.08 -2.32
CA ARG A 235 35.77 12.29 -1.61
C ARG A 235 36.87 11.35 -2.10
N SER A 236 36.52 10.21 -2.69
CA SER A 236 37.47 9.25 -3.27
C SER A 236 37.89 9.56 -4.70
N LEU A 237 37.34 10.63 -5.30
CA LEU A 237 37.63 11.08 -6.67
C LEU A 237 39.14 11.27 -6.90
N ASP A 238 39.74 10.43 -7.75
CA ASP A 238 41.16 10.53 -8.10
C ASP A 238 41.36 11.15 -9.49
N LEU A 239 41.43 12.48 -9.52
CA LEU A 239 41.76 13.26 -10.73
C LEU A 239 43.21 13.05 -11.23
N THR A 240 44.02 12.23 -10.56
CA THR A 240 45.43 11.96 -10.91
C THR A 240 45.68 10.56 -11.43
N SER A 241 44.68 9.69 -11.40
CA SER A 241 44.87 8.27 -11.67
C SER A 241 45.46 8.07 -13.07
N GLY A 242 46.58 7.33 -13.16
CA GLY A 242 47.28 7.09 -14.43
C GLY A 242 47.99 8.30 -15.07
N LEU A 243 47.86 9.52 -14.55
CA LEU A 243 48.37 10.76 -15.15
C LEU A 243 49.59 11.35 -14.43
N ARG A 244 50.11 10.70 -13.40
CA ARG A 244 51.32 11.16 -12.69
C ARG A 244 52.55 11.21 -13.60
N ASN A 245 53.28 12.31 -13.54
CA ASN A 245 54.44 12.64 -14.38
C ASN A 245 54.12 12.76 -15.88
N THR A 246 52.86 12.92 -16.26
CA THR A 246 52.48 13.21 -17.65
C THR A 246 52.86 14.63 -18.02
N THR A 247 53.16 14.85 -19.30
CA THR A 247 53.41 16.19 -19.82
C THR A 247 52.08 16.76 -20.28
N LEU A 248 51.54 17.74 -19.54
CA LEU A 248 50.27 18.38 -19.85
C LEU A 248 50.36 19.19 -21.15
N ALA A 249 51.46 19.92 -21.29
CA ALA A 249 51.77 20.60 -22.53
C ALA A 249 53.27 20.80 -22.67
N SER A 250 53.74 20.83 -23.91
CA SER A 250 55.09 21.21 -24.26
C SER A 250 55.11 21.96 -25.58
N THR A 251 55.88 23.03 -25.64
CA THR A 251 56.18 23.75 -26.88
C THR A 251 57.68 23.88 -27.04
N ASN A 252 58.14 23.82 -28.29
CA ASN A 252 59.52 24.01 -28.66
C ASN A 252 59.57 24.95 -29.86
N GLY A 253 59.78 26.23 -29.57
CA GLY A 253 59.83 27.31 -30.56
C GLY A 253 61.25 27.60 -31.03
N SER A 254 61.38 28.55 -31.94
CA SER A 254 62.67 28.93 -32.55
C SER A 254 63.67 29.54 -31.55
N VAL A 255 63.19 30.12 -30.46
CA VAL A 255 63.99 30.87 -29.48
C VAL A 255 64.07 30.18 -28.11
N GLY A 256 63.28 29.15 -27.87
CA GLY A 256 63.24 28.45 -26.59
C GLY A 256 62.16 27.37 -26.54
N TYR A 257 62.00 26.77 -25.37
CA TYR A 257 61.04 25.72 -25.13
C TYR A 257 60.38 25.90 -23.76
N ALA A 258 59.18 25.34 -23.62
CA ALA A 258 58.41 25.33 -22.39
C ALA A 258 57.73 23.96 -22.23
N ARG A 259 57.66 23.46 -21.01
CA ARG A 259 57.05 22.17 -20.68
C ARG A 259 56.38 22.25 -19.31
N VAL A 260 55.21 21.66 -19.19
CA VAL A 260 54.48 21.52 -17.92
C VAL A 260 54.26 20.04 -17.67
N VAL A 261 54.73 19.56 -16.51
CA VAL A 261 54.58 18.17 -16.08
C VAL A 261 53.67 18.12 -14.86
N LEU A 262 52.65 17.28 -14.89
CA LEU A 262 51.77 17.03 -13.76
C LEU A 262 52.44 16.12 -12.75
N ASN A 263 52.50 16.54 -11.49
CA ASN A 263 52.99 15.72 -10.38
C ASN A 263 51.83 15.08 -9.61
N ASN A 264 50.83 15.89 -9.26
CA ASN A 264 49.68 15.48 -8.46
C ASN A 264 48.53 16.49 -8.61
N VAL A 265 47.31 16.08 -8.27
CA VAL A 265 46.11 16.90 -8.14
C VAL A 265 45.49 16.51 -6.81
N THR A 266 45.12 17.51 -6.02
CA THR A 266 44.39 17.31 -4.76
C THR A 266 43.27 18.31 -4.71
N HIS A 267 42.13 17.96 -4.15
CA HIS A 267 40.99 18.86 -4.01
C HIS A 267 40.62 19.07 -2.54
N GLY A 268 39.91 20.16 -2.26
CA GLY A 268 39.23 20.33 -0.97
C GLY A 268 38.05 19.36 -0.83
N THR A 269 37.41 19.35 0.34
CA THR A 269 36.24 18.49 0.59
C THR A 269 35.13 18.83 -0.42
N PRO A 270 34.74 17.91 -1.31
CA PRO A 270 33.61 18.10 -2.19
C PRO A 270 32.31 18.22 -1.40
N SER A 271 31.34 18.95 -1.96
CA SER A 271 29.94 18.87 -1.58
C SER A 271 29.11 18.54 -2.82
N ILE A 272 28.04 17.77 -2.64
CA ILE A 272 27.07 17.50 -3.69
C ILE A 272 25.70 18.08 -3.31
N SER A 273 24.91 18.46 -4.31
CA SER A 273 23.48 18.69 -4.15
C SER A 273 22.73 17.94 -5.25
N LEU A 274 21.65 17.26 -4.87
CA LEU A 274 20.68 16.69 -5.80
C LEU A 274 19.35 17.45 -5.63
N ASP A 275 18.87 18.04 -6.71
CA ASP A 275 17.53 18.65 -6.74
C ASP A 275 16.65 17.81 -7.67
N THR A 276 15.54 17.28 -7.16
CA THR A 276 14.54 16.61 -7.99
C THR A 276 13.80 17.65 -8.84
N LEU A 277 13.64 17.34 -10.13
CA LEU A 277 12.97 18.19 -11.10
C LEU A 277 11.60 17.59 -11.42
N GLU A 278 10.55 18.38 -11.22
CA GLU A 278 9.17 17.93 -11.39
C GLU A 278 8.90 17.42 -12.81
N ARG A 279 8.58 16.14 -12.96
CA ARG A 279 8.25 15.47 -14.23
C ARG A 279 7.34 14.26 -14.02
N SER A 280 6.40 14.06 -14.95
CA SER A 280 5.51 12.89 -15.00
C SER A 280 5.91 11.95 -16.14
N GLY A 281 5.91 10.64 -15.87
CA GLY A 281 6.21 9.58 -16.84
C GLY A 281 7.69 9.37 -17.18
N ASN A 282 8.56 10.29 -16.77
CA ASN A 282 10.02 10.15 -16.71
C ASN A 282 10.50 10.99 -15.52
N GLY A 283 11.59 10.58 -14.88
CA GLY A 283 12.19 11.35 -13.80
C GLY A 283 13.25 12.33 -14.31
N ALA A 284 13.57 13.34 -13.51
CA ALA A 284 14.79 14.11 -13.69
C ALA A 284 15.34 14.62 -12.37
N MET A 285 16.67 14.65 -12.28
CA MET A 285 17.39 15.22 -11.14
C MET A 285 18.50 16.12 -11.66
N ARG A 286 18.66 17.28 -11.03
CA ARG A 286 19.84 18.12 -11.22
C ARG A 286 20.87 17.73 -10.17
N ALA A 287 22.02 17.26 -10.65
CA ALA A 287 23.16 16.98 -9.79
C ALA A 287 24.19 18.10 -9.93
N ALA A 288 24.67 18.62 -8.81
CA ALA A 288 25.76 19.58 -8.79
C ALA A 288 26.85 19.14 -7.81
N VAL A 289 28.07 18.99 -8.31
CA VAL A 289 29.26 18.70 -7.51
C VAL A 289 30.08 19.98 -7.41
N SER A 290 30.37 20.41 -6.18
CA SER A 290 31.16 21.60 -5.89
C SER A 290 32.44 21.23 -5.16
N LEU A 291 33.58 21.67 -5.70
CA LEU A 291 34.89 21.56 -5.10
C LEU A 291 35.34 22.96 -4.69
N PRO A 292 35.57 23.24 -3.38
CA PRO A 292 35.93 24.58 -2.92
C PRO A 292 37.26 25.04 -3.52
N PHE A 293 38.20 24.11 -3.72
CA PHE A 293 39.42 24.34 -4.47
C PHE A 293 39.99 23.05 -5.05
N ILE A 294 40.73 23.17 -6.15
CA ILE A 294 41.62 22.15 -6.70
C ILE A 294 43.04 22.70 -6.67
N THR A 295 43.98 21.93 -6.14
CA THR A 295 45.40 22.23 -6.10
C THR A 295 46.11 21.30 -7.06
N ILE A 296 46.74 21.87 -8.08
CA ILE A 296 47.40 21.15 -9.15
C ILE A 296 48.90 21.25 -8.92
N SER A 297 49.54 20.20 -8.41
CA SER A 297 50.99 20.16 -8.29
C SER A 297 51.61 19.88 -9.65
N VAL A 298 52.31 20.86 -10.22
CA VAL A 298 53.03 20.73 -11.50
C VAL A 298 54.48 21.19 -11.38
N THR A 299 55.30 20.72 -12.30
CA THR A 299 56.63 21.27 -12.54
C THR A 299 56.61 21.94 -13.91
N ALA A 300 56.74 23.27 -13.90
CA ALA A 300 56.91 24.06 -15.09
C ALA A 300 58.40 24.23 -15.39
N SER A 301 58.80 23.88 -16.61
CA SER A 301 60.16 23.97 -17.12
C SER A 301 60.17 24.92 -18.31
N ALA A 302 61.08 25.89 -18.33
CA ALA A 302 61.28 26.72 -19.51
C ALA A 302 62.75 27.07 -19.71
N GLY A 303 63.17 27.21 -20.96
CA GLY A 303 64.53 27.53 -21.34
C GLY A 303 64.61 28.19 -22.72
N ILE A 304 65.73 28.85 -22.98
CA ILE A 304 66.03 29.44 -24.30
C ILE A 304 66.99 28.53 -25.05
N HIS A 305 66.83 28.43 -26.37
CA HIS A 305 67.83 27.74 -27.20
C HIS A 305 69.14 28.51 -27.14
N THR A 306 70.26 27.79 -27.09
CA THR A 306 71.57 28.42 -27.28
C THR A 306 71.63 28.99 -28.69
N ILE A 307 71.52 30.31 -28.81
CA ILE A 307 71.84 31.02 -30.05
C ILE A 307 73.35 30.95 -30.20
N ILE A 308 73.83 29.94 -30.93
CA ILE A 308 75.22 29.91 -31.38
C ILE A 308 75.30 30.93 -32.51
N THR A 309 75.70 32.17 -32.21
CA THR A 309 76.21 33.04 -33.27
C THR A 309 77.49 32.39 -33.78
N PRO A 310 77.56 31.91 -35.03
CA PRO A 310 78.81 31.41 -35.55
C PRO A 310 79.74 32.62 -35.65
N ASP A 311 80.74 32.66 -34.78
CA ASP A 311 81.79 33.66 -34.81
C ASP A 311 82.66 33.35 -36.04
N ILE A 312 82.19 33.75 -37.22
CA ILE A 312 82.93 33.68 -38.48
C ILE A 312 83.54 35.07 -38.68
N PRO A 313 84.86 35.25 -38.44
CA PRO A 313 85.49 36.54 -38.62
C PRO A 313 85.42 36.96 -40.09
N GLY A 314 84.70 38.04 -40.39
CA GLY A 314 84.69 38.69 -41.70
C GLY A 314 83.47 38.46 -42.59
N ILE A 315 82.37 37.88 -42.08
CA ILE A 315 81.07 37.90 -42.77
C ILE A 315 80.15 38.92 -42.09
N ASP A 316 79.99 40.10 -42.68
CA ASP A 316 78.83 40.96 -42.40
C ASP A 316 77.58 40.24 -42.91
N MET A 317 76.69 39.82 -42.00
CA MET A 317 75.39 39.29 -42.40
C MET A 317 74.64 40.38 -43.20
N PRO A 318 74.15 40.09 -44.42
CA PRO A 318 73.64 41.13 -45.31
C PRO A 318 72.21 41.59 -44.99
N TRP A 319 71.68 41.27 -43.82
CA TRP A 319 70.33 41.67 -43.42
C TRP A 319 70.30 42.07 -41.94
N PRO A 320 69.70 43.21 -41.58
CA PRO A 320 69.23 43.37 -40.21
C PRO A 320 68.20 42.26 -39.99
N ILE A 321 68.40 41.44 -38.97
CA ILE A 321 67.32 40.57 -38.49
C ILE A 321 66.19 41.54 -38.11
N PRO A 322 65.01 41.48 -38.77
CA PRO A 322 63.92 42.41 -38.49
C PRO A 322 63.53 42.27 -37.03
N ASP A 323 63.53 43.39 -36.30
CA ASP A 323 62.98 43.62 -34.96
C ASP A 323 62.63 42.35 -34.17
N ILE A 324 63.65 41.67 -33.62
CA ILE A 324 63.41 40.87 -32.42
C ILE A 324 63.33 41.91 -31.28
N PRO A 325 62.18 42.09 -30.62
CA PRO A 325 62.07 43.03 -29.50
C PRO A 325 63.17 42.70 -28.49
N GLY A 326 63.89 43.74 -28.03
CA GLY A 326 65.05 43.58 -27.17
C GLY A 326 64.76 42.67 -25.98
N ILE A 327 65.31 41.47 -26.02
CA ILE A 327 65.14 40.48 -24.97
C ILE A 327 66.11 40.86 -23.86
N ASN A 328 65.58 41.33 -22.74
CA ASN A 328 66.37 41.57 -21.55
C ASN A 328 66.59 40.22 -20.84
N ILE A 329 67.61 39.48 -21.28
CA ILE A 329 67.99 38.18 -20.72
C ILE A 329 68.93 38.46 -19.54
N PRO A 330 68.65 37.99 -18.31
CA PRO A 330 69.69 37.83 -17.30
C PRO A 330 70.71 36.84 -17.86
N ASP A 331 71.89 37.36 -18.15
CA ASP A 331 73.03 36.83 -18.91
C ASP A 331 73.52 35.41 -18.52
N ILE A 332 72.72 34.35 -18.69
CA ILE A 332 73.22 32.96 -18.69
C ILE A 332 72.48 32.09 -19.73
N PRO A 333 73.04 31.90 -20.94
CA PRO A 333 72.52 30.97 -21.94
C PRO A 333 72.55 29.51 -21.44
N GLY A 334 71.45 28.78 -21.61
CA GLY A 334 71.39 27.31 -21.41
C GLY A 334 71.03 26.81 -20.02
N ILE A 335 70.39 27.61 -19.16
CA ILE A 335 69.84 27.12 -17.88
C ILE A 335 68.36 26.79 -18.05
N ASP A 336 68.01 25.52 -17.82
CA ASP A 336 66.63 25.08 -17.65
C ASP A 336 66.09 25.61 -16.32
N ILE A 337 65.08 26.48 -16.36
CA ILE A 337 64.41 26.95 -15.15
C ILE A 337 63.26 25.99 -14.85
N ASN A 338 63.39 25.22 -13.77
CA ASN A 338 62.37 24.31 -13.27
C ASN A 338 61.74 24.87 -12.01
N ILE A 339 60.44 25.15 -12.06
CA ILE A 339 59.66 25.63 -10.91
C ILE A 339 58.60 24.59 -10.55
N PRO A 340 58.78 23.83 -9.47
CA PRO A 340 57.67 23.11 -8.86
C PRO A 340 56.75 24.12 -8.19
N ALA A 341 55.45 24.01 -8.47
CA ALA A 341 54.44 24.86 -7.86
C ALA A 341 53.13 24.10 -7.73
N SER A 342 52.20 24.68 -6.97
CA SER A 342 50.89 24.12 -6.71
C SER A 342 49.83 25.20 -6.89
N PRO A 343 49.59 25.63 -8.15
CA PRO A 343 48.47 26.52 -8.47
C PRO A 343 47.16 26.00 -7.90
N ARG A 344 46.33 26.94 -7.48
CA ARG A 344 45.03 26.65 -6.87
C ARG A 344 43.93 27.26 -7.72
N LEU A 345 43.01 26.42 -8.17
CA LEU A 345 41.76 26.81 -8.80
C LEU A 345 40.68 26.81 -7.74
N SER A 346 39.96 27.92 -7.57
CA SER A 346 38.90 28.03 -6.56
C SER A 346 37.51 27.91 -7.19
N ASN A 347 36.51 27.51 -6.40
CA ASN A 347 35.09 27.48 -6.81
C ASN A 347 34.85 26.67 -8.10
N VAL A 348 35.27 25.42 -8.12
CA VAL A 348 35.00 24.52 -9.24
C VAL A 348 33.64 23.87 -9.02
N ARG A 349 32.72 24.04 -9.97
CA ARG A 349 31.38 23.48 -9.89
C ARG A 349 31.01 22.80 -11.20
N TYR A 350 30.65 21.54 -11.12
CA TYR A 350 30.07 20.78 -12.23
C TYR A 350 28.58 20.60 -11.97
N GLU A 351 27.76 20.96 -12.95
CA GLU A 351 26.30 20.79 -12.89
C GLU A 351 25.86 19.95 -14.09
N THR A 352 24.94 19.01 -13.87
CA THR A 352 24.35 18.22 -14.95
C THR A 352 22.91 17.88 -14.61
N THR A 353 22.09 17.65 -15.65
CA THR A 353 20.75 17.10 -15.49
C THR A 353 20.80 15.61 -15.81
N ALA A 354 20.50 14.77 -14.82
CA ALA A 354 20.25 13.36 -15.01
C ALA A 354 18.79 13.16 -15.40
N ASN A 355 18.54 12.77 -16.66
CA ASN A 355 17.23 12.34 -17.12
C ASN A 355 17.08 10.85 -16.81
N LEU A 356 15.95 10.50 -16.21
CA LEU A 356 15.69 9.18 -15.68
C LEU A 356 14.53 8.58 -16.45
N SER A 357 14.71 7.35 -16.91
CA SER A 357 13.72 6.64 -17.71
C SER A 357 13.70 5.18 -17.32
N LEU A 358 12.54 4.55 -17.47
CA LEU A 358 12.35 3.13 -17.30
C LEU A 358 12.64 2.45 -18.64
N VAL A 359 13.60 1.52 -18.67
CA VAL A 359 13.90 0.68 -19.83
C VAL A 359 13.97 -0.75 -19.33
N ASP A 360 13.07 -1.62 -19.81
CA ASP A 360 13.00 -3.03 -19.42
C ASP A 360 12.95 -3.22 -17.88
N ASN A 361 12.13 -2.43 -17.20
CA ASN A 361 11.97 -2.39 -15.72
C ASN A 361 13.26 -2.04 -14.95
N ALA A 362 14.26 -1.48 -15.61
CA ALA A 362 15.48 -0.96 -14.99
C ALA A 362 15.58 0.56 -15.11
N LEU A 363 16.22 1.18 -14.12
CA LEU A 363 16.56 2.60 -14.16
C LEU A 363 17.64 2.85 -15.21
N ASN A 364 17.30 3.62 -16.22
CA ASN A 364 18.27 4.16 -17.17
C ASN A 364 18.50 5.65 -16.91
N ILE A 365 19.77 6.01 -16.75
CA ILE A 365 20.21 7.36 -16.41
C ILE A 365 20.95 7.95 -17.62
N ASN A 366 20.41 9.02 -18.19
CA ASN A 366 21.04 9.76 -19.28
C ASN A 366 21.36 11.20 -18.88
N LEU A 367 22.63 11.58 -19.00
CA LEU A 367 23.09 12.91 -18.62
C LEU A 367 22.90 13.90 -19.77
N ALA A 368 22.39 15.08 -19.45
CA ALA A 368 22.22 16.20 -20.37
C ALA A 368 22.52 17.53 -19.68
N ASP A 369 22.66 18.59 -20.48
CA ASP A 369 22.84 19.97 -20.00
C ASP A 369 24.01 20.12 -19.01
N SER A 370 25.07 19.34 -19.22
CA SER A 370 26.27 19.37 -18.40
C SER A 370 27.01 20.69 -18.59
N SER A 371 27.42 21.31 -17.49
CA SER A 371 28.20 22.54 -17.50
C SER A 371 29.27 22.50 -16.42
N LEU A 372 30.46 22.99 -16.76
CA LEU A 372 31.56 23.16 -15.83
C LEU A 372 31.82 24.65 -15.63
N ILE A 373 31.83 25.08 -14.38
CA ILE A 373 32.11 26.44 -13.97
C ILE A 373 33.43 26.42 -13.20
N LEU A 374 34.43 27.10 -13.73
CA LEU A 374 35.73 27.27 -13.10
C LEU A 374 35.81 28.70 -12.52
N GLY A 375 36.29 28.83 -11.29
CA GLY A 375 36.59 30.14 -10.70
C GLY A 375 37.99 30.63 -11.07
N GLY A 376 38.59 31.43 -10.20
CA GLY A 376 39.92 32.02 -10.46
C GLY A 376 41.07 31.03 -10.22
N LEU A 377 42.03 31.01 -11.15
CA LEU A 377 43.29 30.28 -11.04
C LEU A 377 44.41 31.16 -10.48
N ASP A 378 45.00 30.77 -9.34
CA ASP A 378 46.17 31.46 -8.78
C ASP A 378 47.48 30.91 -9.37
N LEU A 379 48.09 31.70 -10.26
CA LEU A 379 49.38 31.42 -10.90
C LEU A 379 50.55 32.23 -10.31
N SER A 380 50.38 32.90 -9.17
CA SER A 380 51.41 33.78 -8.59
C SER A 380 52.77 33.09 -8.37
N ALA A 381 52.75 31.78 -8.10
CA ALA A 381 53.93 30.93 -7.94
C ALA A 381 54.78 30.80 -9.22
N PHE A 382 54.24 31.08 -10.40
CA PHE A 382 54.96 31.02 -11.69
C PHE A 382 55.41 32.38 -12.21
N SER A 383 55.26 33.45 -11.42
CA SER A 383 55.71 34.79 -11.80
C SER A 383 57.15 34.87 -12.38
N PRO A 384 58.14 34.04 -11.95
CA PRO A 384 59.48 34.07 -12.55
C PRO A 384 59.54 33.54 -14.00
N LEU A 385 58.54 32.77 -14.46
CA LEU A 385 58.49 32.17 -15.81
C LEU A 385 57.70 33.00 -16.83
N ASN A 386 56.93 34.01 -16.39
CA ASN A 386 56.04 34.78 -17.25
C ASN A 386 56.76 35.39 -18.47
N SER A 387 58.00 35.86 -18.29
CA SER A 387 58.79 36.45 -19.38
C SER A 387 59.17 35.44 -20.46
N ILE A 388 59.32 34.16 -20.11
CA ILE A 388 59.71 33.09 -21.04
C ILE A 388 58.46 32.53 -21.72
N PHE A 389 57.40 32.23 -20.96
CA PHE A 389 56.13 31.74 -21.52
C PHE A 389 55.51 32.69 -22.55
N ASN A 390 55.57 34.00 -22.29
CA ASN A 390 55.12 35.01 -23.25
C ASN A 390 55.91 34.98 -24.57
N GLN A 391 57.21 34.67 -24.54
CA GLN A 391 58.05 34.63 -25.74
C GLN A 391 57.80 33.40 -26.62
N VAL A 392 57.33 32.31 -26.04
CA VAL A 392 56.99 31.08 -26.75
C VAL A 392 55.47 30.92 -26.98
N ASN A 393 54.71 31.99 -26.75
CA ASN A 393 53.24 32.04 -26.89
C ASN A 393 52.52 30.88 -26.16
N PHE A 394 52.96 30.59 -24.93
CA PHE A 394 52.46 29.50 -24.12
C PHE A 394 51.62 30.04 -22.95
N SER A 395 50.36 29.64 -22.86
CA SER A 395 49.45 30.03 -21.77
C SER A 395 49.35 28.90 -20.73
N LEU A 396 49.94 29.12 -19.55
CA LEU A 396 49.85 28.14 -18.47
C LEU A 396 48.43 28.05 -17.88
N GLU A 397 47.71 29.17 -17.86
CA GLU A 397 46.31 29.24 -17.40
C GLU A 397 45.44 28.31 -18.24
N THR A 398 45.45 28.50 -19.56
CA THR A 398 44.69 27.68 -20.50
C THR A 398 45.04 26.21 -20.40
N VAL A 399 46.34 25.85 -20.34
CA VAL A 399 46.76 24.44 -20.22
C VAL A 399 46.22 23.76 -18.96
N LEU A 400 46.19 24.49 -17.84
CA LEU A 400 45.72 23.93 -16.57
C LEU A 400 44.20 23.92 -16.47
N GLU A 401 43.52 24.94 -17.03
CA GLU A 401 42.07 24.98 -17.14
C GLU A 401 41.55 23.86 -18.05
N ASP A 402 42.11 23.72 -19.27
CA ASP A 402 41.75 22.65 -20.21
C ASP A 402 41.96 21.27 -19.59
N PHE A 403 43.07 21.07 -18.87
CA PHE A 403 43.33 19.80 -18.18
C PHE A 403 42.28 19.49 -17.10
N ILE A 404 41.90 20.48 -16.29
CA ILE A 404 40.88 20.29 -15.26
C ILE A 404 39.51 20.07 -15.90
N GLU A 405 39.21 20.79 -16.98
CA GLU A 405 37.97 20.61 -17.74
C GLU A 405 37.86 19.17 -18.24
N ASP A 406 38.88 18.67 -18.93
CA ASP A 406 38.92 17.29 -19.42
C ASP A 406 38.86 16.28 -18.27
N ALA A 407 39.62 16.48 -17.19
CA ALA A 407 39.64 15.54 -16.06
C ALA A 407 38.26 15.45 -15.38
N ILE A 408 37.60 16.58 -15.14
CA ILE A 408 36.29 16.61 -14.49
C ILE A 408 35.20 16.07 -15.42
N GLN A 409 35.22 16.46 -16.71
CA GLN A 409 34.26 15.99 -17.70
C GLN A 409 34.38 14.49 -18.00
N ASN A 410 35.52 13.86 -17.73
CA ASN A 410 35.68 12.41 -17.90
C ASN A 410 35.29 11.62 -16.64
N GLU A 411 35.60 12.12 -15.44
CA GLU A 411 35.40 11.37 -14.20
C GLU A 411 33.99 11.54 -13.61
N LEU A 412 33.48 12.77 -13.52
CA LEU A 412 32.21 13.03 -12.83
C LEU A 412 30.99 12.38 -13.50
N PRO A 413 30.85 12.36 -14.84
CA PRO A 413 29.72 11.67 -15.47
C PRO A 413 29.62 10.19 -15.09
N GLY A 414 30.75 9.52 -14.86
CA GLY A 414 30.79 8.11 -14.45
C GLY A 414 30.29 7.88 -13.03
N LEU A 415 30.35 8.90 -12.16
CA LEU A 415 29.90 8.81 -10.76
C LEU A 415 28.40 9.11 -10.58
N ILE A 416 27.78 9.87 -11.49
CA ILE A 416 26.36 10.27 -11.35
C ILE A 416 25.42 9.05 -11.26
N PRO A 417 25.60 7.97 -12.03
CA PRO A 417 24.80 6.76 -11.85
C PRO A 417 24.91 6.19 -10.44
N ASP A 418 26.11 6.01 -9.90
CA ASP A 418 26.35 5.46 -8.55
C ASP A 418 25.76 6.34 -7.43
N ILE A 419 25.52 7.62 -7.71
CA ILE A 419 24.90 8.57 -6.79
C ILE A 419 23.38 8.41 -6.76
N ILE A 420 22.80 8.03 -7.88
CA ILE A 420 21.35 7.91 -8.09
C ILE A 420 20.89 6.48 -7.84
N ASP A 421 21.74 5.50 -8.08
CA ASP A 421 21.47 4.07 -7.90
C ASP A 421 20.87 3.75 -6.50
N PRO A 422 21.37 4.32 -5.38
CA PRO A 422 20.76 4.10 -4.07
C PRO A 422 19.29 4.52 -3.92
N LEU A 423 18.81 5.41 -4.80
CA LEU A 423 17.42 5.87 -4.81
C LEU A 423 16.49 4.90 -5.55
N TRP A 424 17.05 3.98 -6.31
CA TRP A 424 16.30 2.98 -7.05
C TRP A 424 15.76 1.89 -6.13
N VAL A 425 14.57 1.40 -6.48
CA VAL A 425 13.84 0.38 -5.73
C VAL A 425 14.15 -1.02 -6.28
N ASP A 426 14.54 -1.94 -5.39
CA ASP A 426 14.71 -3.36 -5.69
C ASP A 426 13.48 -4.13 -5.18
N THR A 427 12.99 -5.06 -6.00
CA THR A 427 11.58 -5.48 -5.95
C THR A 427 11.33 -6.99 -6.08
N ALA A 428 12.35 -7.83 -6.30
CA ALA A 428 12.14 -9.27 -6.48
C ALA A 428 12.28 -10.05 -5.16
N SER A 429 11.27 -10.83 -4.79
CA SER A 429 11.36 -11.71 -3.61
C SER A 429 10.50 -12.98 -3.72
N GLU A 430 11.05 -14.09 -3.23
CA GLU A 430 10.29 -15.28 -2.87
C GLU A 430 10.13 -15.33 -1.35
N GLY A 431 8.95 -15.71 -0.88
CA GLY A 431 8.62 -15.75 0.55
C GLY A 431 8.08 -17.11 0.97
N GLU A 432 8.36 -17.50 2.21
CA GLU A 432 7.71 -18.62 2.88
C GLU A 432 6.92 -18.09 4.08
N THR A 433 5.63 -18.40 4.17
CA THR A 433 4.83 -18.19 5.39
C THR A 433 4.14 -19.49 5.77
N SER A 434 4.19 -19.84 7.05
CA SER A 434 3.52 -21.02 7.61
C SER A 434 3.77 -22.33 6.83
N GLY A 435 4.98 -22.53 6.28
CA GLY A 435 5.35 -23.71 5.52
C GLY A 435 4.87 -23.74 4.07
N LYS A 436 4.28 -22.65 3.58
CA LYS A 436 3.78 -22.49 2.20
C LYS A 436 4.60 -21.44 1.45
N LEU A 437 4.87 -21.72 0.17
CA LEU A 437 5.73 -20.89 -0.68
C LEU A 437 4.92 -19.96 -1.59
N PHE A 438 5.42 -18.74 -1.75
CA PHE A 438 4.85 -17.69 -2.57
C PHE A 438 5.90 -17.00 -3.41
N GLY A 439 5.52 -16.66 -4.64
CA GLY A 439 6.31 -15.82 -5.51
C GLY A 439 5.67 -14.44 -5.56
N THR A 440 6.48 -13.41 -5.35
CA THR A 440 6.05 -12.02 -5.51
C THR A 440 6.86 -11.42 -6.64
N ASP A 441 6.16 -11.04 -7.71
CA ASP A 441 6.72 -10.31 -8.83
C ASP A 441 6.23 -8.87 -8.76
N VAL A 442 7.14 -7.93 -8.97
CA VAL A 442 6.91 -6.50 -8.78
C VAL A 442 7.65 -5.75 -9.86
N GLU A 443 6.90 -5.03 -10.68
CA GLU A 443 7.43 -4.27 -11.81
C GLU A 443 7.26 -2.78 -11.58
N VAL A 444 8.31 -1.99 -11.82
CA VAL A 444 8.22 -0.52 -11.78
C VAL A 444 7.47 -0.05 -13.02
N SER A 445 6.21 0.35 -12.86
CA SER A 445 5.35 0.77 -13.96
C SER A 445 5.38 2.27 -14.20
N THR A 446 5.62 3.06 -13.15
CA THR A 446 5.71 4.52 -13.25
C THR A 446 6.85 5.08 -12.42
N LEU A 447 7.48 6.12 -12.97
CA LEU A 447 8.48 6.92 -12.30
C LEU A 447 8.06 8.39 -12.37
N VAL A 448 7.93 9.02 -11.20
CA VAL A 448 7.56 10.42 -11.05
C VAL A 448 8.58 11.09 -10.15
N THR A 449 9.18 12.18 -10.62
CA THR A 449 9.97 13.05 -9.75
C THR A 449 9.19 14.30 -9.46
N GLN A 450 9.13 14.70 -8.20
CA GLN A 450 8.53 15.97 -7.78
C GLN A 450 9.61 16.93 -7.34
N ARG A 451 9.26 18.05 -6.72
CA ARG A 451 10.26 19.00 -6.20
C ARG A 451 10.96 18.50 -4.94
N THR A 452 10.32 17.59 -4.21
CA THR A 452 10.75 17.13 -2.88
C THR A 452 10.63 15.62 -2.73
N SER A 453 10.34 14.88 -3.80
CA SER A 453 10.21 13.43 -3.74
C SER A 453 10.63 12.76 -5.04
N PHE A 454 10.94 11.48 -4.88
CA PHE A 454 11.23 10.52 -5.92
C PHE A 454 10.27 9.35 -5.75
N ASP A 455 9.25 9.26 -6.61
CA ASP A 455 8.12 8.36 -6.45
C ASP A 455 8.07 7.30 -7.55
N PHE A 456 7.77 6.07 -7.14
CA PHE A 456 7.60 4.90 -7.97
C PHE A 456 6.19 4.36 -7.80
N GLY A 457 5.51 4.09 -8.91
CA GLY A 457 4.37 3.20 -8.94
C GLY A 457 4.82 1.81 -9.35
N LEU A 458 4.42 0.83 -8.56
CA LEU A 458 4.79 -0.58 -8.71
C LEU A 458 3.52 -1.39 -8.98
N ASP A 459 3.60 -2.19 -10.04
CA ASP A 459 2.60 -3.19 -10.39
C ASP A 459 3.02 -4.50 -9.72
N THR A 460 2.06 -5.25 -9.14
CA THR A 460 2.38 -6.46 -8.37
C THR A 460 1.61 -7.69 -8.82
N ASN A 461 2.28 -8.84 -8.72
CA ASN A 461 1.70 -10.16 -8.89
C ASN A 461 2.15 -11.07 -7.76
N ILE A 462 1.22 -11.49 -6.90
CA ILE A 462 1.47 -12.47 -5.85
C ILE A 462 0.89 -13.80 -6.29
N VAL A 463 1.73 -14.84 -6.36
CA VAL A 463 1.37 -16.15 -6.88
C VAL A 463 1.66 -17.23 -5.84
N PRO A 464 0.72 -18.15 -5.56
CA PRO A 464 1.00 -19.33 -4.75
C PRO A 464 1.92 -20.29 -5.53
N LEU A 465 3.06 -20.68 -4.95
CA LEU A 465 3.98 -21.65 -5.56
C LEU A 465 3.60 -23.11 -5.22
N SER A 466 2.68 -23.30 -4.28
CA SER A 466 2.06 -24.60 -3.96
C SER A 466 0.54 -24.46 -3.91
N LEU A 467 -0.19 -25.38 -4.54
CA LEU A 467 -1.66 -25.38 -4.55
C LEU A 467 -2.20 -26.49 -3.64
N ASP A 468 -3.32 -26.24 -2.97
CA ASP A 468 -3.98 -27.21 -2.08
C ASP A 468 -5.29 -27.78 -2.64
N GLY A 469 -5.57 -27.54 -3.92
CA GLY A 469 -6.74 -28.09 -4.62
C GLY A 469 -8.08 -27.51 -4.14
N VAL A 470 -8.08 -26.27 -3.66
CA VAL A 470 -9.29 -25.51 -3.32
C VAL A 470 -10.09 -25.15 -4.59
N PRO A 471 -11.41 -24.85 -4.47
CA PRO A 471 -12.23 -24.45 -5.61
C PRO A 471 -11.70 -23.23 -6.38
N ASP A 472 -11.99 -23.16 -7.68
CA ASP A 472 -11.70 -21.99 -8.50
C ASP A 472 -12.63 -20.82 -8.09
N VAL A 473 -12.05 -19.62 -7.99
CA VAL A 473 -12.77 -18.38 -7.66
C VAL A 473 -12.59 -17.34 -8.76
N LEU A 474 -13.36 -16.25 -8.70
CA LEU A 474 -13.37 -15.26 -9.77
C LEU A 474 -12.06 -14.45 -9.87
N GLY A 475 -11.29 -14.37 -8.80
CA GLY A 475 -10.09 -13.55 -8.71
C GLY A 475 -10.11 -12.70 -7.44
N SER A 476 -9.21 -11.73 -7.35
CA SER A 476 -9.12 -10.85 -6.18
C SER A 476 -10.06 -9.67 -6.32
N LEU A 477 -10.60 -9.20 -5.19
CA LEU A 477 -11.32 -7.93 -5.16
C LEU A 477 -10.39 -6.81 -5.67
N TYR A 478 -10.91 -5.96 -6.56
CA TYR A 478 -10.12 -4.98 -7.30
C TYR A 478 -10.74 -3.59 -7.22
N GLN A 479 -10.02 -2.67 -6.58
CA GLN A 479 -10.39 -1.27 -6.56
C GLN A 479 -9.36 -0.47 -7.37
N PRO A 480 -9.69 -0.04 -8.61
CA PRO A 480 -8.78 0.73 -9.42
C PRO A 480 -8.55 2.11 -8.79
N ALA A 481 -7.30 2.42 -8.51
CA ALA A 481 -6.92 3.65 -7.84
C ALA A 481 -5.58 4.18 -8.36
N ALA A 482 -5.42 5.51 -8.37
CA ALA A 482 -4.11 6.11 -8.57
C ALA A 482 -3.42 6.23 -7.21
N LEU A 483 -2.14 5.87 -7.14
CA LEU A 483 -1.37 5.99 -5.89
C LEU A 483 -1.31 7.46 -5.44
N PRO A 484 -1.46 7.73 -4.14
CA PRO A 484 -1.38 9.06 -3.59
C PRO A 484 0.06 9.58 -3.66
N VAL A 485 0.16 10.91 -3.76
CA VAL A 485 1.42 11.63 -3.61
C VAL A 485 1.62 11.97 -2.13
N LEU A 486 2.82 11.71 -1.61
CA LEU A 486 3.18 11.97 -0.23
C LEU A 486 4.02 13.24 -0.09
N ASP A 487 3.86 13.97 1.03
CA ASP A 487 4.45 15.30 1.26
C ASP A 487 5.71 15.30 2.17
N GLY A 488 6.26 14.12 2.45
CA GLY A 488 7.49 13.93 3.22
C GLY A 488 7.34 14.08 4.74
N THR A 489 6.12 14.28 5.24
CA THR A 489 5.83 14.33 6.68
C THR A 489 4.67 13.42 7.07
N THR A 490 4.73 12.82 8.25
CA THR A 490 3.63 12.03 8.81
C THR A 490 2.45 12.94 9.17
N PRO A 491 1.24 12.40 9.43
CA PRO A 491 0.12 13.19 9.92
C PRO A 491 0.39 13.91 11.26
N SER A 492 1.33 13.41 12.07
CA SER A 492 1.79 14.07 13.30
C SER A 492 2.84 15.17 13.05
N GLY A 493 3.31 15.33 11.82
CA GLY A 493 4.27 16.36 11.40
C GLY A 493 5.74 15.94 11.51
N GLU A 494 6.03 14.64 11.68
CA GLU A 494 7.40 14.12 11.70
C GLU A 494 7.90 13.89 10.28
N SER A 495 9.13 14.33 9.97
CA SER A 495 9.77 14.04 8.69
C SER A 495 10.20 12.58 8.61
N TYR A 496 10.17 11.99 7.42
CA TYR A 496 10.68 10.65 7.16
C TYR A 496 11.54 10.63 5.90
N HIS A 497 12.46 9.66 5.79
CA HIS A 497 13.31 9.50 4.61
C HIS A 497 12.60 8.84 3.42
N ALA A 498 11.81 7.81 3.70
CA ALA A 498 11.12 7.05 2.67
C ALA A 498 9.74 6.59 3.13
N ALA A 499 8.87 6.29 2.17
CA ALA A 499 7.55 5.77 2.41
C ALA A 499 7.15 4.73 1.37
N ILE A 500 6.29 3.81 1.79
CA ILE A 500 5.67 2.78 0.97
C ILE A 500 4.16 2.98 1.10
N VAL A 501 3.45 2.84 -0.02
CA VAL A 501 1.99 2.94 -0.08
C VAL A 501 1.40 1.62 -0.54
N LEU A 502 0.49 1.03 0.24
CA LEU A 502 -0.16 -0.23 -0.06
C LEU A 502 -1.64 0.01 -0.37
N SER A 503 -2.10 -0.54 -1.50
CA SER A 503 -3.52 -0.52 -1.87
C SER A 503 -4.28 -1.71 -1.28
N GLU A 504 -5.61 -1.57 -1.12
CA GLU A 504 -6.48 -2.71 -0.77
C GLU A 504 -6.38 -3.84 -1.79
N THR A 505 -6.23 -3.48 -3.06
CA THR A 505 -6.06 -4.43 -4.16
C THR A 505 -4.88 -5.38 -3.93
N LEU A 506 -3.73 -4.87 -3.45
CA LEU A 506 -2.57 -5.70 -3.11
C LEU A 506 -2.88 -6.69 -1.98
N LEU A 507 -3.54 -6.20 -0.92
CA LEU A 507 -3.89 -7.01 0.23
C LEU A 507 -4.87 -8.12 -0.18
N ASN A 508 -5.88 -7.78 -0.98
CA ASN A 508 -6.86 -8.73 -1.51
C ASN A 508 -6.23 -9.75 -2.48
N GLN A 509 -5.24 -9.36 -3.28
CA GLN A 509 -4.44 -10.28 -4.10
C GLN A 509 -3.64 -11.27 -3.23
N THR A 510 -3.11 -10.78 -2.11
CA THR A 510 -2.37 -11.62 -1.15
C THR A 510 -3.28 -12.67 -0.52
N LEU A 511 -4.50 -12.29 -0.13
CA LEU A 511 -5.49 -13.20 0.44
C LEU A 511 -5.99 -14.23 -0.58
N LEU A 512 -6.12 -13.85 -1.86
CA LEU A 512 -6.39 -14.79 -2.95
C LEU A 512 -5.30 -15.85 -3.07
N ALA A 513 -4.03 -15.44 -3.05
CA ALA A 513 -2.90 -16.38 -3.10
C ALA A 513 -2.90 -17.31 -1.88
N ALA A 514 -3.17 -16.78 -0.68
CA ALA A 514 -3.28 -17.57 0.54
C ALA A 514 -4.43 -18.59 0.48
N TYR A 515 -5.56 -18.22 -0.13
CA TYR A 515 -6.69 -19.11 -0.38
C TYR A 515 -6.30 -20.30 -1.26
N TYR A 516 -5.66 -20.04 -2.41
CA TYR A 516 -5.24 -21.11 -3.34
C TYR A 516 -4.20 -22.07 -2.78
N ASN A 517 -3.37 -21.60 -1.84
CA ASN A 517 -2.42 -22.44 -1.11
C ASN A 517 -3.04 -23.15 0.11
N GLY A 518 -4.33 -22.96 0.39
CA GLY A 518 -5.03 -23.58 1.52
C GLY A 518 -4.69 -22.97 2.88
N LEU A 519 -3.95 -21.85 2.95
CA LEU A 519 -3.62 -21.21 4.25
C LEU A 519 -4.86 -20.72 5.00
N THR A 520 -5.92 -20.37 4.27
CA THR A 520 -7.17 -19.89 4.85
C THR A 520 -8.11 -21.03 5.28
N HIS A 521 -7.78 -22.29 4.94
CA HIS A 521 -8.50 -23.47 5.42
C HIS A 521 -7.94 -23.88 6.78
N ILE A 522 -8.67 -23.54 7.83
CA ILE A 522 -8.12 -23.55 9.19
C ILE A 522 -8.78 -24.63 10.02
N THR A 523 -7.95 -25.33 10.79
CA THR A 523 -8.41 -26.16 11.90
C THR A 523 -7.73 -25.69 13.18
N VAL A 524 -8.48 -25.09 14.10
CA VAL A 524 -7.99 -24.74 15.44
C VAL A 524 -8.59 -25.68 16.48
N SER A 525 -7.80 -26.00 17.49
CA SER A 525 -8.22 -26.86 18.59
C SER A 525 -8.12 -26.14 19.94
N ALA A 526 -9.06 -26.41 20.83
CA ALA A 526 -8.97 -26.03 22.24
C ALA A 526 -9.29 -27.26 23.11
N THR A 527 -8.45 -27.51 24.11
CA THR A 527 -8.66 -28.57 25.09
C THR A 527 -9.78 -28.21 26.07
N GLY A 528 -10.43 -29.22 26.66
CA GLY A 528 -11.44 -28.98 27.71
C GLY A 528 -10.93 -28.12 28.89
N ILE A 529 -9.62 -28.15 29.17
CA ILE A 529 -8.98 -27.29 30.19
C ILE A 529 -8.96 -25.82 29.76
N GLU A 530 -8.64 -25.52 28.50
CA GLU A 530 -8.62 -24.15 27.97
C GLU A 530 -10.01 -23.53 27.91
N LEU A 531 -11.03 -24.37 27.69
CA LEU A 531 -12.42 -23.96 27.55
C LEU A 531 -13.16 -23.80 28.90
N GLY A 532 -12.54 -24.20 30.02
CA GLY A 532 -13.17 -24.21 31.34
C GLY A 532 -13.62 -22.84 31.88
N ALA A 533 -13.31 -21.74 31.17
CA ALA A 533 -13.79 -20.39 31.47
C ALA A 533 -15.05 -19.98 30.68
N ILE A 534 -15.52 -20.81 29.74
CA ILE A 534 -16.74 -20.55 28.96
C ILE A 534 -17.95 -21.01 29.77
N ASP A 535 -18.89 -20.10 30.00
CA ASP A 535 -20.14 -20.41 30.69
C ASP A 535 -20.95 -21.47 29.94
N GLY A 536 -21.40 -22.51 30.64
CA GLY A 536 -22.18 -23.61 30.06
C GLY A 536 -21.34 -24.71 29.42
N ILE A 537 -20.01 -24.62 29.39
CA ILE A 537 -19.15 -25.66 28.78
C ILE A 537 -19.30 -27.04 29.44
N ASP A 538 -19.69 -27.09 30.71
CA ASP A 538 -19.99 -28.32 31.46
C ASP A 538 -21.17 -29.13 30.87
N GLU A 539 -21.99 -28.51 30.00
CA GLU A 539 -23.06 -29.20 29.26
C GLU A 539 -22.50 -30.19 28.23
N LEU A 540 -21.26 -29.97 27.77
CA LEU A 540 -20.56 -30.89 26.88
C LEU A 540 -19.83 -31.97 27.71
N PRO A 541 -19.98 -33.26 27.38
CA PRO A 541 -19.34 -34.35 28.11
C PRO A 541 -17.85 -34.48 27.74
N LEU A 542 -17.05 -33.45 28.04
CA LEU A 542 -15.63 -33.38 27.74
C LEU A 542 -14.81 -33.90 28.92
N SER A 543 -13.87 -34.80 28.65
CA SER A 543 -12.78 -35.14 29.57
C SER A 543 -11.62 -34.16 29.42
N SER A 544 -10.65 -34.20 30.35
CA SER A 544 -9.51 -33.27 30.35
C SER A 544 -8.62 -33.38 29.12
N ASP A 545 -8.65 -34.54 28.44
CA ASP A 545 -7.83 -34.84 27.27
C ASP A 545 -8.61 -34.70 25.95
N ASP A 546 -9.91 -34.41 26.03
CA ASP A 546 -10.73 -34.13 24.86
C ASP A 546 -10.52 -32.69 24.38
N SER A 547 -10.63 -32.50 23.07
CA SER A 547 -10.55 -31.18 22.44
C SER A 547 -11.82 -30.86 21.66
N ILE A 548 -12.10 -29.57 21.53
CA ILE A 548 -13.03 -29.04 20.54
C ILE A 548 -12.21 -28.54 19.36
N LEU A 549 -12.62 -28.95 18.16
CA LEU A 549 -12.07 -28.53 16.89
C LEU A 549 -13.04 -27.56 16.24
N LEU A 550 -12.53 -26.40 15.83
CA LEU A 550 -13.19 -25.51 14.88
C LEU A 550 -12.50 -25.70 13.54
N THR A 551 -13.27 -26.07 12.52
CA THR A 551 -12.83 -26.10 11.12
C THR A 551 -13.52 -24.98 10.38
N ILE A 552 -12.73 -24.15 9.69
CA ILE A 552 -13.19 -23.07 8.82
C ILE A 552 -12.79 -23.42 7.39
N ILE A 553 -13.76 -23.49 6.50
CA ILE A 553 -13.56 -23.71 5.07
C ILE A 553 -14.14 -22.49 4.33
N PRO A 554 -13.29 -21.52 3.96
CA PRO A 554 -13.68 -20.41 3.10
C PRO A 554 -14.21 -20.92 1.76
N LEU A 555 -15.38 -20.45 1.35
CA LEU A 555 -15.93 -20.74 0.02
C LEU A 555 -15.50 -19.69 -1.01
N GLU A 556 -15.06 -18.53 -0.52
CA GLU A 556 -14.42 -17.46 -1.27
C GLU A 556 -13.19 -16.94 -0.52
N PRO A 557 -12.27 -16.22 -1.17
CA PRO A 557 -11.14 -15.60 -0.48
C PRO A 557 -11.63 -14.55 0.50
N SER A 558 -11.00 -14.48 1.67
CA SER A 558 -11.16 -13.34 2.57
C SER A 558 -10.78 -12.04 1.87
N THR A 559 -11.43 -10.96 2.23
CA THR A 559 -11.17 -9.62 1.72
C THR A 559 -10.85 -8.66 2.85
N VAL A 560 -10.12 -7.59 2.54
CA VAL A 560 -9.94 -6.45 3.44
C VAL A 560 -10.33 -5.15 2.78
N GLY A 561 -10.82 -4.23 3.61
CA GLY A 561 -10.97 -2.82 3.27
C GLY A 561 -10.31 -1.93 4.33
N PHE A 562 -9.91 -0.72 3.95
CA PHE A 562 -9.50 0.32 4.88
C PHE A 562 -10.75 1.01 5.41
N ASN A 563 -11.19 0.62 6.60
CA ASN A 563 -12.29 1.28 7.30
C ASN A 563 -11.86 1.53 8.74
N GLU A 564 -11.94 2.78 9.19
CA GLU A 564 -11.60 3.14 10.58
C GLU A 564 -12.80 2.80 11.48
N ILE A 565 -12.96 1.50 11.77
CA ILE A 565 -13.91 1.00 12.77
C ILE A 565 -13.14 0.88 14.08
N ASP A 566 -13.62 1.53 15.15
CA ASP A 566 -13.05 1.45 16.50
C ASP A 566 -11.54 1.76 16.62
N GLY A 567 -11.00 2.52 15.66
CA GLY A 567 -9.58 2.87 15.58
C GLY A 567 -8.67 1.79 14.99
N ALA A 568 -9.22 0.70 14.47
CA ALA A 568 -8.49 -0.28 13.66
C ALA A 568 -8.24 0.25 12.24
N MET A 569 -7.16 -0.21 11.62
CA MET A 569 -6.72 0.28 10.30
C MET A 569 -7.39 -0.47 9.13
N LEU A 570 -7.71 -1.73 9.37
CA LEU A 570 -8.27 -2.66 8.39
C LEU A 570 -9.51 -3.33 8.97
N ASP A 571 -10.43 -3.67 8.09
CA ASP A 571 -11.50 -4.62 8.38
C ASP A 571 -11.33 -5.85 7.49
N LEU A 572 -11.11 -7.02 8.11
CA LEU A 572 -11.08 -8.30 7.44
C LEU A 572 -12.50 -8.85 7.37
N SER A 573 -12.98 -9.06 6.15
CA SER A 573 -14.28 -9.66 5.90
C SER A 573 -14.14 -11.00 5.19
N LEU A 574 -14.73 -12.03 5.79
CA LEU A 574 -14.91 -13.35 5.21
C LEU A 574 -16.42 -13.61 5.13
N ARG A 575 -17.01 -13.30 3.98
CA ARG A 575 -18.47 -13.21 3.85
C ARG A 575 -19.15 -14.54 3.54
N HIS A 576 -18.39 -15.56 3.16
CA HIS A 576 -18.94 -16.89 2.94
C HIS A 576 -17.96 -18.00 3.37
N MET A 577 -18.20 -18.59 4.56
CA MET A 577 -17.43 -19.72 5.06
C MET A 577 -18.32 -20.82 5.64
N GLU A 578 -17.91 -22.07 5.46
CA GLU A 578 -18.45 -23.21 6.20
C GLU A 578 -17.70 -23.35 7.53
N VAL A 579 -18.44 -23.36 8.62
CA VAL A 579 -17.93 -23.52 9.97
C VAL A 579 -18.44 -24.83 10.54
N THR A 580 -17.51 -25.69 10.94
CA THR A 580 -17.82 -26.94 11.65
C THR A 580 -17.14 -26.94 13.02
N VAL A 581 -17.93 -27.15 14.07
CA VAL A 581 -17.42 -27.40 15.41
C VAL A 581 -17.64 -28.86 15.76
N SER A 582 -16.58 -29.55 16.19
CA SER A 582 -16.61 -30.97 16.54
C SER A 582 -15.90 -31.23 17.85
N THR A 583 -16.31 -32.26 18.59
CA THR A 583 -15.49 -32.81 19.67
C THR A 583 -14.56 -33.87 19.11
N GLN A 584 -13.34 -33.91 19.65
CA GLN A 584 -12.37 -34.95 19.39
C GLN A 584 -12.02 -35.65 20.70
N SER A 585 -12.27 -36.96 20.73
CA SER A 585 -11.85 -37.85 21.81
C SER A 585 -11.01 -38.99 21.22
N GLY A 586 -9.69 -38.92 21.42
CA GLY A 586 -8.73 -39.76 20.71
C GLY A 586 -8.82 -39.57 19.19
N ASP A 587 -9.04 -40.67 18.45
CA ASP A 587 -9.19 -40.66 16.98
C ASP A 587 -10.63 -40.42 16.52
N THR A 588 -11.59 -40.25 17.44
CA THR A 588 -13.01 -40.10 17.09
C THR A 588 -13.38 -38.62 17.06
N ILE A 589 -13.86 -38.16 15.90
CA ILE A 589 -14.39 -36.80 15.70
C ILE A 589 -15.91 -36.89 15.61
N THR A 590 -16.62 -36.14 16.45
CA THR A 590 -18.08 -36.08 16.47
C THR A 590 -18.56 -34.65 16.22
N PRO A 591 -19.37 -34.39 15.18
CA PRO A 591 -19.84 -33.04 14.88
C PRO A 591 -20.83 -32.57 15.95
N LEU A 592 -20.64 -31.33 16.41
CA LEU A 592 -21.55 -30.62 17.31
C LEU A 592 -22.44 -29.67 16.53
N LEU A 593 -21.82 -28.89 15.63
CA LEU A 593 -22.42 -27.77 14.91
C LEU A 593 -21.81 -27.72 13.51
N SER A 594 -22.66 -27.48 12.52
CA SER A 594 -22.27 -27.04 11.19
C SER A 594 -23.11 -25.83 10.83
N ALA A 595 -22.51 -24.80 10.24
CA ALA A 595 -23.21 -23.60 9.83
C ALA A 595 -22.49 -22.94 8.65
N ILE A 596 -23.22 -22.09 7.91
CA ILE A 596 -22.61 -21.06 7.08
C ILE A 596 -22.41 -19.84 7.96
N ALA A 597 -21.28 -19.17 7.83
CA ALA A 597 -20.97 -18.02 8.65
C ALA A 597 -20.35 -16.88 7.86
N THR A 598 -20.56 -15.68 8.36
CA THR A 598 -19.79 -14.49 7.99
C THR A 598 -18.88 -14.13 9.16
N LEU A 599 -17.72 -13.56 8.86
CA LEU A 599 -16.78 -13.07 9.85
C LEU A 599 -16.28 -11.70 9.44
N ASN A 600 -16.40 -10.72 10.33
CA ASN A 600 -15.73 -9.44 10.22
C ASN A 600 -14.77 -9.30 11.40
N ALA A 601 -13.55 -8.82 11.15
CA ALA A 601 -12.53 -8.69 12.19
C ALA A 601 -11.75 -7.39 12.00
N PRO A 602 -11.79 -6.47 12.97
CA PRO A 602 -10.96 -5.28 12.93
C PRO A 602 -9.49 -5.65 13.20
N LEU A 603 -8.59 -5.19 12.32
CA LEU A 603 -7.17 -5.50 12.36
C LEU A 603 -6.31 -4.23 12.36
N ASP A 604 -5.20 -4.30 13.08
CA ASP A 604 -4.06 -3.41 12.93
C ASP A 604 -2.98 -4.06 12.08
N LEU A 605 -2.26 -3.23 11.34
CA LEU A 605 -1.04 -3.61 10.65
C LEU A 605 0.18 -3.18 11.45
N PHE A 606 1.15 -4.07 11.54
CA PHE A 606 2.44 -3.77 12.13
C PHE A 606 3.56 -4.44 11.32
N PHE A 607 4.78 -3.96 11.53
CA PHE A 607 5.95 -4.46 10.81
C PHE A 607 6.78 -5.36 11.69
N ASN A 608 6.94 -6.61 11.25
CA ASN A 608 7.80 -7.55 11.95
C ASN A 608 9.26 -7.34 11.52
N GLU A 609 10.12 -6.95 12.46
CA GLU A 609 11.56 -6.68 12.25
C GLU A 609 11.89 -5.71 11.09
N GLY A 610 10.93 -4.88 10.68
CA GLY A 610 11.05 -3.95 9.56
C GLY A 610 11.19 -4.62 8.19
N LYS A 611 10.68 -5.85 8.01
CA LYS A 611 10.77 -6.59 6.75
C LYS A 611 9.42 -6.89 6.12
N ASN A 612 8.52 -7.48 6.90
CA ASN A 612 7.24 -7.98 6.38
C ASN A 612 6.08 -7.28 7.08
N VAL A 613 5.00 -7.08 6.33
CA VAL A 613 3.70 -6.63 6.84
C VAL A 613 3.10 -7.78 7.64
N SER A 614 2.65 -7.53 8.87
CA SER A 614 1.93 -8.51 9.70
C SER A 614 0.68 -7.87 10.27
N THR A 615 -0.29 -8.69 10.68
CA THR A 615 -1.55 -8.20 11.27
C THR A 615 -1.72 -8.63 12.72
N ARG A 616 -2.48 -7.83 13.47
CA ARG A 616 -2.97 -8.16 14.80
C ARG A 616 -4.44 -7.79 14.89
N ILE A 617 -5.21 -8.58 15.61
CA ILE A 617 -6.61 -8.25 15.93
C ILE A 617 -6.65 -7.01 16.83
N ASN A 618 -7.44 -6.00 16.44
CA ASN A 618 -7.69 -4.78 17.21
C ASN A 618 -9.19 -4.61 17.45
N GLY A 619 -9.73 -5.44 18.35
CA GLY A 619 -11.15 -5.44 18.70
C GLY A 619 -11.69 -6.84 18.89
N ILE A 620 -13.01 -6.97 18.92
CA ILE A 620 -13.71 -8.26 19.00
C ILE A 620 -14.20 -8.59 17.59
N PRO A 621 -13.79 -9.73 17.01
CA PRO A 621 -14.36 -10.19 15.75
C PRO A 621 -15.86 -10.46 15.86
N GLU A 622 -16.61 -10.09 14.83
CA GLU A 622 -18.03 -10.34 14.71
C GLU A 622 -18.28 -11.55 13.82
N VAL A 623 -19.15 -12.45 14.28
CA VAL A 623 -19.51 -13.67 13.55
C VAL A 623 -21.01 -13.82 13.51
N GLU A 624 -21.56 -13.90 12.31
CA GLU A 624 -22.97 -14.19 12.10
C GLU A 624 -23.12 -15.63 11.61
N LEU A 625 -23.90 -16.44 12.32
CA LEU A 625 -24.18 -17.83 11.93
C LEU A 625 -25.52 -17.94 11.21
N ARG A 626 -25.51 -18.67 10.10
CA ARG A 626 -26.65 -18.95 9.23
C ARG A 626 -26.74 -20.43 8.92
N ASP A 627 -27.93 -20.91 8.59
CA ASP A 627 -28.19 -22.32 8.26
C ASP A 627 -27.62 -23.32 9.27
N VAL A 628 -27.78 -22.99 10.56
CA VAL A 628 -27.25 -23.78 11.67
C VAL A 628 -27.87 -25.18 11.72
N ALA A 629 -27.03 -26.20 11.58
CA ALA A 629 -27.35 -27.60 11.75
C ALA A 629 -26.64 -28.17 12.99
N LEU A 630 -27.43 -28.69 13.93
CA LEU A 630 -26.92 -29.35 15.14
C LEU A 630 -26.72 -30.84 14.92
N GLY A 631 -25.66 -31.39 15.51
CA GLY A 631 -25.40 -32.83 15.50
C GLY A 631 -26.50 -33.64 16.19
N GLU A 632 -26.82 -34.83 15.65
CA GLU A 632 -27.98 -35.66 16.05
C GLU A 632 -28.04 -36.05 17.55
N SER A 633 -26.97 -35.85 18.31
CA SER A 633 -26.81 -36.33 19.69
C SER A 633 -26.67 -35.23 20.75
N VAL A 634 -26.73 -33.94 20.37
CA VAL A 634 -26.39 -32.83 21.28
C VAL A 634 -27.45 -31.72 21.22
N SER A 635 -27.88 -31.26 22.39
CA SER A 635 -28.66 -30.04 22.55
C SER A 635 -27.73 -28.98 23.12
N LEU A 636 -27.34 -28.00 22.30
CA LEU A 636 -26.58 -26.82 22.75
C LEU A 636 -27.56 -25.71 23.10
N SER A 637 -27.28 -24.95 24.16
CA SER A 637 -27.94 -23.67 24.37
C SER A 637 -27.40 -22.63 23.38
N ASP A 638 -28.24 -21.68 22.95
CA ASP A 638 -27.82 -20.63 22.01
C ASP A 638 -26.63 -19.81 22.56
N GLY A 639 -26.65 -19.52 23.87
CA GLY A 639 -25.56 -18.80 24.55
C GLY A 639 -24.22 -19.56 24.56
N LEU A 640 -24.24 -20.89 24.73
CA LEU A 640 -23.02 -21.71 24.67
C LEU A 640 -22.48 -21.79 23.24
N THR A 641 -23.38 -21.86 22.25
CA THR A 641 -23.01 -21.94 20.83
C THR A 641 -22.23 -20.70 20.40
N GLN A 642 -22.76 -19.51 20.70
CA GLN A 642 -22.09 -18.24 20.38
C GLN A 642 -20.76 -18.12 21.12
N ALA A 643 -20.74 -18.34 22.45
CA ALA A 643 -19.53 -18.17 23.25
C ALA A 643 -18.38 -19.11 22.82
N LEU A 644 -18.71 -20.32 22.37
CA LEU A 644 -17.73 -21.28 21.86
C LEU A 644 -17.17 -20.83 20.50
N VAL A 645 -18.03 -20.37 19.60
CA VAL A 645 -17.63 -19.88 18.28
C VAL A 645 -16.75 -18.64 18.42
N ASP A 646 -17.16 -17.66 19.23
CA ASP A 646 -16.40 -16.43 19.47
C ASP A 646 -14.98 -16.73 19.98
N TYR A 647 -14.85 -17.62 20.97
CA TYR A 647 -13.56 -18.02 21.52
C TYR A 647 -12.64 -18.67 20.49
N LEU A 648 -13.17 -19.60 19.68
CA LEU A 648 -12.38 -20.34 18.70
C LEU A 648 -12.04 -19.46 17.48
N ILE A 649 -12.91 -18.53 17.09
CA ILE A 649 -12.67 -17.59 16.00
C ILE A 649 -11.52 -16.65 16.31
N VAL A 650 -11.43 -16.12 17.54
CA VAL A 650 -10.27 -15.31 17.97
C VAL A 650 -8.95 -16.06 17.80
N LYS A 651 -8.95 -17.40 17.99
CA LYS A 651 -7.78 -18.25 17.72
C LYS A 651 -7.52 -18.48 16.22
N ALA A 652 -8.55 -18.42 15.38
CA ALA A 652 -8.45 -18.68 13.94
C ALA A 652 -8.01 -17.46 13.12
N VAL A 653 -8.42 -16.24 13.51
CA VAL A 653 -8.13 -15.00 12.75
C VAL A 653 -6.65 -14.81 12.40
N PRO A 654 -5.66 -15.05 13.30
CA PRO A 654 -4.25 -14.92 12.94
C PRO A 654 -3.80 -15.83 11.77
N SER A 655 -4.48 -16.96 11.57
CA SER A 655 -4.21 -17.85 10.44
C SER A 655 -4.88 -17.37 9.14
N LEU A 656 -6.07 -16.74 9.25
CA LEU A 656 -6.76 -16.15 8.09
C LEU A 656 -5.95 -15.00 7.47
N THR A 657 -5.16 -14.30 8.29
CA THR A 657 -4.38 -13.13 7.87
C THR A 657 -2.89 -13.43 7.67
N ALA A 658 -2.46 -14.68 7.86
CA ALA A 658 -1.07 -15.09 7.74
C ALA A 658 -0.47 -14.86 6.34
N GLY A 659 -1.31 -14.68 5.33
CA GLY A 659 -0.88 -14.28 3.98
C GLY A 659 -0.19 -12.92 3.95
N PHE A 660 -0.53 -11.97 4.83
CA PHE A 660 0.07 -10.64 4.78
C PHE A 660 1.58 -10.63 5.01
N ASP A 661 2.11 -11.62 5.74
CA ASP A 661 3.55 -11.81 5.97
C ASP A 661 4.36 -12.02 4.69
N ILE A 662 3.69 -12.27 3.55
CA ILE A 662 4.29 -12.47 2.23
C ILE A 662 4.64 -11.14 1.55
N ILE A 663 3.96 -10.05 1.89
CA ILE A 663 4.13 -8.77 1.20
C ILE A 663 5.53 -8.22 1.51
N PRO A 664 6.46 -8.20 0.54
CA PRO A 664 7.78 -7.64 0.76
C PRO A 664 7.65 -6.12 0.81
N LEU A 665 8.35 -5.49 1.74
CA LEU A 665 8.58 -4.06 1.64
C LEU A 665 9.68 -3.80 0.61
N PRO A 666 9.47 -2.89 -0.35
CA PRO A 666 10.53 -2.47 -1.24
C PRO A 666 11.78 -2.00 -0.50
N GLU A 667 12.95 -2.39 -1.01
CA GLU A 667 14.24 -1.90 -0.53
C GLU A 667 14.79 -0.87 -1.52
N PHE A 668 15.52 0.11 -1.01
CA PHE A 668 16.18 1.14 -1.80
C PHE A 668 17.68 0.82 -1.85
N SER A 669 18.05 -0.12 -2.73
CA SER A 669 19.45 -0.48 -3.04
C SER A 669 20.34 -0.66 -1.80
N GLY A 670 19.96 -1.57 -0.90
CA GLY A 670 20.66 -1.88 0.34
C GLY A 670 20.19 -1.10 1.57
N TYR A 671 19.16 -0.27 1.43
CA TYR A 671 18.50 0.44 2.53
C TYR A 671 17.05 0.00 2.68
N ARG A 672 16.58 -0.04 3.91
CA ARG A 672 15.18 -0.35 4.27
C ARG A 672 14.60 0.73 5.17
N ILE A 673 13.28 0.76 5.31
CA ILE A 673 12.62 1.65 6.26
C ILE A 673 12.80 1.11 7.69
N GLY A 674 13.49 1.89 8.53
CA GLY A 674 13.66 1.67 9.96
C GLY A 674 12.54 2.32 10.77
N SER A 675 12.13 1.65 11.85
CA SER A 675 11.12 2.13 12.81
C SER A 675 9.88 2.77 12.17
N PRO A 676 9.14 2.04 11.30
CA PRO A 676 8.08 2.63 10.49
C PRO A 676 6.91 3.15 11.34
N SER A 677 6.41 4.32 10.95
CA SER A 677 5.08 4.84 11.30
C SER A 677 4.07 4.43 10.24
N VAL A 678 2.85 4.13 10.66
CA VAL A 678 1.81 3.59 9.77
C VAL A 678 0.54 4.42 9.94
N TRP A 679 -0.11 4.76 8.82
CA TRP A 679 -1.41 5.45 8.83
C TRP A 679 -2.19 5.16 7.55
N THR A 680 -3.48 5.50 7.54
CA THR A 680 -4.32 5.44 6.34
C THR A 680 -4.50 6.84 5.73
N THR A 681 -4.49 6.94 4.40
CA THR A 681 -4.77 8.21 3.72
C THR A 681 -6.24 8.57 3.82
N GLN A 682 -6.53 9.86 3.91
CA GLN A 682 -7.89 10.37 3.88
C GLN A 682 -8.43 10.37 2.44
N GLY A 683 -9.45 9.55 2.15
CA GLY A 683 -10.08 9.49 0.82
C GLY A 683 -10.76 8.14 0.54
N ASP A 684 -11.51 8.08 -0.57
CA ASP A 684 -12.05 6.84 -1.15
C ASP A 684 -11.55 6.73 -2.60
N PRO A 685 -10.69 5.75 -2.93
CA PRO A 685 -10.14 4.71 -2.04
C PRO A 685 -9.12 5.25 -1.05
N ALA A 686 -9.04 4.62 0.12
CA ALA A 686 -7.97 4.82 1.08
C ALA A 686 -6.76 3.93 0.74
N PHE A 687 -5.60 4.30 1.29
CA PHE A 687 -4.34 3.57 1.15
C PHE A 687 -3.66 3.49 2.49
N LEU A 688 -2.91 2.41 2.72
CA LEU A 688 -2.00 2.34 3.84
C LEU A 688 -0.67 3.00 3.47
N VAL A 689 -0.16 3.87 4.34
CA VAL A 689 1.17 4.44 4.21
C VAL A 689 2.05 3.93 5.34
N VAL A 690 3.26 3.51 4.96
CA VAL A 690 4.31 3.04 5.85
C VAL A 690 5.51 3.93 5.61
N ALA A 691 5.89 4.76 6.58
CA ALA A 691 6.98 5.69 6.39
C ALA A 691 7.95 5.70 7.56
N GLY A 692 9.21 5.99 7.28
CA GLY A 692 10.24 6.07 8.31
C GLY A 692 11.59 6.44 7.74
N ASP A 693 12.59 6.33 8.59
CA ASP A 693 13.96 6.69 8.24
C ASP A 693 14.67 5.51 7.60
N LEU A 694 15.42 5.76 6.52
CA LEU A 694 16.25 4.74 5.88
C LEU A 694 17.35 4.26 6.83
N GLU A 695 17.50 2.95 6.94
CA GLU A 695 18.55 2.25 7.66
C GLU A 695 19.28 1.29 6.72
N GLU A 696 20.61 1.20 6.84
CA GLU A 696 21.42 0.25 6.07
C GLU A 696 21.05 -1.18 6.45
N VAL A 697 20.79 -2.02 5.44
CA VAL A 697 20.58 -3.45 5.65
C VAL A 697 21.95 -4.06 6.01
N PRO A 698 22.11 -4.68 7.21
CA PRO A 698 23.39 -5.29 7.55
C PRO A 698 23.69 -6.39 6.55
N ASN A 699 24.80 -6.27 5.81
CA ASN A 699 25.29 -7.32 4.94
C ASN A 699 25.43 -8.63 5.74
N PRO A 700 24.84 -9.75 5.29
CA PRO A 700 24.91 -11.04 5.98
C PRO A 700 26.33 -11.63 6.08
#